data_AF-A0A1N7LB23-F1
#
_entry.id   AF-A0A1N7LB23-F1
#
_cell.length_a   1.000
_cell.length_b   1.000
_cell.length_c   1.000
_cell.angle_alpha   90.00
_cell.angle_beta   90.00
_cell.angle_gamma   90.00
#
_symmetry.space_group_name_H-M   'P 1'
#
loop_
_entity.id
_entity.type
_entity.pdbx_description
1 polymer ?
#
loop_
_entity_poly.entity_id
_entity_poly.type
_entity_poly.pdbx_seq_one_letter_code
_entity_poly.pdbx_strand_id
1 'polypeptide(L)'
;MKKLIPLFFLFFIHLFNCQYAEGQYYESEIYKLKLRIEKGDKKALYELTPYFDSSKKLAEYLGHHYHETEEFYLAKRVIEENFIFPEQAINLEEIKNSETYSDFFKKNENKIKYSPELKTFYITPLKDRKDFIEFRELPIAKLQKLIKRRSEIITKDWIKARGIDVLIRQNNPESLVKICEEFYRLRDKFNFFNRDQEDFPELLKLLIHKDIGSVGRNDYRVWETDDSNFDNKAILNLLIYFTKNYKNFVWDNSSHCFINKSLKSKQIDDITNLFEELYNDNDSIALNTFIKLSQSDTKRVNEISAEKERNILSSTNPIIPMFPYRFLSQLSLLTLYYRQKNIDFQGTKDLHTHIEKLSSKISFKERREYENYLIDHLNLQDIPPLEYWSLIYEKRPKLSESVSRILDIYYTKNWDTILNDEKQLELYLKKSLLYGRIGINGNVNYYLFKFTGNGNDVIKLLDKIKSEDPDIVFQIENAKKMCLKSFDYPISPQKISGGNFNSEKVDLKDETEKIKVTAKDSDDFEYKILKLFSKVGYSQIPEALQILEKLNFKENSYNNKYSMFERDFGFFVIENWKDKKVRDQFLSVYQSHTEKELYKYYLDLAGIDYKNQDESLDYDKIYEILKFDIVTPFTGSQELENEVGAIVKLLESDQNTTLGYPDKICNSAGMYICPPSDRAWEWRKYLKDKKLLRKEHSKIVSFNYGYYIDKVLVYREINSK
;
A
#
# COMPACT_ATOMS: atom_id res chain seq x y z
N MET A 1 39.81 -15.10 -32.69
CA MET A 1 39.54 -13.70 -33.08
C MET A 1 38.23 -13.51 -33.87
N LYS A 2 37.92 -14.28 -34.92
CA LYS A 2 36.69 -14.08 -35.73
C LYS A 2 35.34 -14.26 -34.99
N LYS A 3 35.30 -14.93 -33.83
CA LYS A 3 34.08 -15.09 -32.99
C LYS A 3 33.87 -13.97 -31.94
N LEU A 4 34.85 -13.08 -31.74
CA LEU A 4 34.75 -11.95 -30.80
C LEU A 4 34.25 -10.66 -31.46
N ILE A 5 34.26 -10.60 -32.80
CA ILE A 5 33.84 -9.43 -33.58
C ILE A 5 32.35 -9.09 -33.35
N PRO A 6 31.39 -10.04 -33.32
CA PRO A 6 29.99 -9.71 -33.04
C PRO A 6 29.77 -9.19 -31.62
N LEU A 7 30.56 -9.68 -30.64
CA LEU A 7 30.48 -9.26 -29.25
C LEU A 7 31.03 -7.84 -29.06
N PHE A 8 32.16 -7.52 -29.72
CA PHE A 8 32.69 -6.16 -29.74
C PHE A 8 31.77 -5.19 -30.49
N PHE A 9 31.09 -5.66 -31.55
CA PHE A 9 30.13 -4.84 -32.30
C PHE A 9 28.84 -4.59 -31.49
N LEU A 10 28.35 -5.57 -30.72
CA LEU A 10 27.24 -5.37 -29.77
C LEU A 10 27.63 -4.49 -28.58
N PHE A 11 28.86 -4.61 -28.07
CA PHE A 11 29.39 -3.73 -27.03
C PHE A 11 29.61 -2.29 -27.56
N PHE A 12 30.05 -2.13 -28.80
CA PHE A 12 30.14 -0.82 -29.47
C PHE A 12 28.75 -0.24 -29.75
N ILE A 13 27.77 -1.03 -30.19
CA ILE A 13 26.40 -0.54 -30.41
C ILE A 13 25.73 -0.17 -29.07
N HIS A 14 26.02 -0.89 -27.97
CA HIS A 14 25.56 -0.49 -26.63
C HIS A 14 26.28 0.76 -26.08
N LEU A 15 27.53 1.00 -26.47
CA LEU A 15 28.28 2.20 -26.09
C LEU A 15 27.93 3.43 -26.95
N PHE A 16 27.45 3.25 -28.19
CA PHE A 16 27.13 4.34 -29.13
C PHE A 16 25.63 4.63 -29.31
N ASN A 17 24.72 3.78 -28.82
CA ASN A 17 23.28 4.07 -28.78
C ASN A 17 22.80 4.74 -27.49
N CYS A 18 23.69 4.99 -26.53
CA CYS A 18 23.45 6.04 -25.55
C CYS A 18 23.92 7.34 -26.21
N GLN A 19 23.00 8.08 -26.85
CA GLN A 19 23.24 9.50 -27.13
C GLN A 19 23.38 10.20 -25.78
N TYR A 20 24.57 10.17 -25.20
CA TYR A 20 24.87 10.94 -24.00
C TYR A 20 24.51 12.40 -24.29
N ALA A 21 23.79 13.03 -23.36
CA ALA A 21 23.56 14.45 -23.40
C ALA A 21 24.84 15.22 -23.77
N GLU A 22 24.71 16.26 -24.59
CA GLU A 22 25.85 17.02 -25.13
C GLU A 22 26.56 17.88 -24.06
N GLY A 23 26.01 17.92 -22.85
CA GLY A 23 26.58 18.62 -21.70
C GLY A 23 25.67 18.56 -20.48
N GLN A 24 26.14 19.16 -19.39
CA GLN A 24 25.40 19.26 -18.13
C GLN A 24 24.55 20.54 -18.08
N TYR A 25 23.30 20.44 -17.64
CA TYR A 25 22.40 21.60 -17.56
C TYR A 25 22.97 22.70 -16.66
N TYR A 26 23.54 22.38 -15.49
CA TYR A 26 24.07 23.39 -14.56
C TYR A 26 25.31 24.15 -15.09
N GLU A 27 25.95 23.65 -16.15
CA GLU A 27 27.11 24.29 -16.81
C GLU A 27 26.69 25.07 -18.07
N SER A 28 25.48 24.83 -18.56
CA SER A 28 24.96 25.37 -19.80
C SER A 28 24.70 26.88 -19.74
N GLU A 29 24.72 27.53 -20.91
CA GLU A 29 24.35 28.94 -21.04
C GLU A 29 22.89 29.20 -20.68
N ILE A 30 21.98 28.26 -20.98
CA ILE A 30 20.56 28.41 -20.60
C ILE A 30 20.37 28.46 -19.07
N TYR A 31 21.17 27.72 -18.30
CA TYR A 31 21.16 27.82 -16.84
C TYR A 31 21.74 29.16 -16.34
N LYS A 32 22.80 29.67 -16.98
CA LYS A 32 23.32 31.02 -16.66
C LYS A 32 22.28 32.11 -16.95
N LEU A 33 21.53 31.98 -18.06
CA LEU A 33 20.41 32.85 -18.38
C LEU A 33 19.30 32.75 -17.34
N LYS A 34 18.92 31.55 -16.91
CA LYS A 34 17.97 31.34 -15.79
C LYS A 34 18.37 32.16 -14.56
N LEU A 35 19.63 32.05 -14.11
CA LEU A 35 20.11 32.77 -12.93
C LEU A 35 20.09 34.30 -13.09
N ARG A 36 20.26 34.81 -14.31
CA ARG A 36 20.13 36.24 -14.62
C ARG A 36 18.67 36.69 -14.64
N ILE A 37 17.79 35.87 -15.22
CA ILE A 37 16.33 36.09 -15.22
C ILE A 37 15.81 36.13 -13.77
N GLU A 38 16.27 35.24 -12.91
CA GLU A 38 15.95 35.24 -11.47
C GLU A 38 16.38 36.50 -10.72
N LYS A 39 17.31 37.29 -11.29
CA LYS A 39 17.77 38.58 -10.76
C LYS A 39 17.08 39.77 -11.43
N GLY A 40 16.16 39.53 -12.36
CA GLY A 40 15.42 40.58 -13.07
C GLY A 40 16.11 41.12 -14.31
N ASP A 41 17.11 40.42 -14.85
CA ASP A 41 17.76 40.81 -16.09
C ASP A 41 16.82 40.59 -17.29
N LYS A 42 16.17 41.66 -17.73
CA LYS A 42 15.26 41.63 -18.88
C LYS A 42 15.98 41.32 -20.20
N LYS A 43 17.28 41.61 -20.33
CA LYS A 43 18.06 41.30 -21.54
C LYS A 43 18.25 39.79 -21.70
N ALA A 44 18.39 39.07 -20.58
CA ALA A 44 18.51 37.61 -20.60
C ALA A 44 17.27 36.93 -21.21
N LEU A 45 16.10 37.58 -21.20
CA LEU A 45 14.89 37.09 -21.88
C LEU A 45 15.04 37.09 -23.40
N TYR A 46 15.64 38.13 -23.98
CA TYR A 46 15.98 38.15 -25.39
C TYR A 46 17.02 37.09 -25.75
N GLU A 47 18.03 36.94 -24.90
CA GLU A 47 19.11 35.96 -25.10
C GLU A 47 18.63 34.51 -24.95
N LEU A 48 17.46 34.28 -24.33
CA LEU A 48 16.82 32.95 -24.25
C LEU A 48 16.17 32.53 -25.58
N THR A 49 15.90 33.47 -26.49
CA THR A 49 15.18 33.23 -27.74
C THR A 49 15.70 32.04 -28.55
N PRO A 50 17.02 31.91 -28.85
CA PRO A 50 17.52 30.84 -29.73
C PRO A 50 17.30 29.43 -29.17
N TYR A 51 17.15 29.27 -27.85
CA TYR A 51 16.96 27.97 -27.23
C TYR A 51 15.57 27.38 -27.50
N PHE A 52 14.60 28.19 -27.94
CA PHE A 52 13.29 27.70 -28.37
C PHE A 52 13.31 26.99 -29.73
N ASP A 53 14.41 27.06 -30.48
CA ASP A 53 14.61 26.27 -31.72
C ASP A 53 15.65 25.16 -31.53
N SER A 54 16.19 25.00 -30.31
CA SER A 54 17.28 24.05 -30.03
C SER A 54 16.73 22.70 -29.56
N SER A 55 17.09 21.64 -30.29
CA SER A 55 16.87 20.25 -29.91
C SER A 55 18.06 19.64 -29.17
N LYS A 56 19.06 20.45 -28.80
CA LYS A 56 20.24 19.98 -28.07
C LYS A 56 19.81 19.40 -26.72
N LYS A 57 20.22 18.17 -26.43
CA LYS A 57 19.91 17.50 -25.16
C LYS A 57 20.97 17.79 -24.12
N LEU A 58 20.52 18.18 -22.93
CA LEU A 58 21.35 18.39 -21.75
C LEU A 58 20.98 17.39 -20.65
N ALA A 59 21.98 16.99 -19.88
CA ALA A 59 21.82 16.12 -18.73
C ALA A 59 21.36 16.91 -17.52
N GLU A 60 20.35 16.39 -16.84
CA GLU A 60 19.83 16.90 -15.58
C GLU A 60 19.94 15.82 -14.51
N TYR A 61 20.47 16.20 -13.34
CA TYR A 61 20.54 15.33 -12.18
C TYR A 61 19.48 15.74 -11.15
N LEU A 62 18.58 14.81 -10.84
CA LEU A 62 17.60 14.90 -9.75
C LEU A 62 18.05 13.95 -8.63
N GLY A 63 19.05 14.38 -7.86
CA GLY A 63 19.72 13.51 -6.90
C GLY A 63 20.46 12.37 -7.59
N HIS A 64 19.92 11.15 -7.54
CA HIS A 64 20.50 9.95 -8.17
C HIS A 64 19.84 9.59 -9.52
N HIS A 65 18.83 10.33 -9.95
CA HIS A 65 18.19 10.13 -11.26
C HIS A 65 18.87 10.98 -12.34
N TYR A 66 19.19 10.35 -13.47
CA TYR A 66 19.67 10.98 -14.69
C TYR A 66 18.50 11.20 -15.65
N HIS A 67 18.32 12.42 -16.13
CA HIS A 67 17.29 12.78 -17.11
C HIS A 67 17.92 13.57 -18.25
N GLU A 68 17.50 13.30 -19.48
CA GLU A 68 17.93 14.05 -20.67
C GLU A 68 16.78 14.92 -21.16
N THR A 69 17.02 16.22 -21.27
CA THR A 69 15.99 17.20 -21.66
C THR A 69 16.54 18.12 -22.75
N GLU A 70 15.72 18.41 -23.76
CA GLU A 70 16.09 19.34 -24.83
C GLU A 70 16.08 20.79 -24.32
N GLU A 71 17.01 21.61 -24.84
CA GLU A 71 17.10 23.04 -24.53
C GLU A 71 15.79 23.80 -24.74
N PHE A 72 14.96 23.38 -25.71
CA PHE A 72 13.59 23.88 -25.88
C PHE A 72 12.73 23.76 -24.62
N TYR A 73 12.65 22.57 -24.03
CA TYR A 73 11.86 22.33 -22.82
C TYR A 73 12.47 23.01 -21.59
N LEU A 74 13.80 23.08 -21.53
CA LEU A 74 14.51 23.83 -20.50
C LEU A 74 14.19 25.33 -20.59
N ALA A 75 14.12 25.91 -21.79
CA ALA A 75 13.74 27.31 -22.02
C ALA A 75 12.31 27.58 -21.57
N LYS A 76 11.36 26.70 -21.93
CA LYS A 76 9.97 26.77 -21.44
C LYS A 76 9.91 26.77 -19.92
N ARG A 77 10.61 25.84 -19.27
CA ARG A 77 10.65 25.76 -17.80
C ARG A 77 11.27 26.99 -17.14
N VAL A 78 12.29 27.62 -17.75
CA VAL A 78 12.84 28.89 -17.27
C VAL A 78 11.76 29.98 -17.25
N ILE A 79 10.87 30.00 -18.24
CA ILE A 79 9.71 30.91 -18.23
C ILE A 79 8.71 30.51 -17.15
N GLU A 80 8.30 29.24 -17.07
CA GLU A 80 7.35 28.74 -16.04
C GLU A 80 7.79 29.10 -14.62
N GLU A 81 9.07 28.90 -14.31
CA GLU A 81 9.59 29.10 -12.96
C GLU A 81 9.76 30.57 -12.58
N ASN A 82 9.86 31.48 -13.54
CA ASN A 82 10.25 32.87 -13.29
C ASN A 82 9.23 33.91 -13.74
N PHE A 83 8.07 33.44 -14.17
CA PHE A 83 6.98 34.29 -14.60
C PHE A 83 5.68 33.90 -13.92
N ILE A 84 4.91 34.91 -13.53
CA ILE A 84 3.53 34.74 -13.11
C ILE A 84 2.64 35.30 -14.19
N PHE A 85 2.40 34.61 -15.29
CA PHE A 85 1.49 35.10 -16.31
C PHE A 85 0.12 34.42 -16.19
N PRO A 86 -1.00 35.17 -16.28
CA PRO A 86 -2.29 34.51 -16.42
C PRO A 86 -2.33 33.80 -17.78
N GLU A 87 -3.04 32.67 -17.86
CA GLU A 87 -3.14 31.88 -19.11
C GLU A 87 -3.65 32.72 -20.29
N GLN A 88 -4.50 33.73 -20.04
CA GLN A 88 -4.96 34.63 -21.10
C GLN A 88 -3.87 35.59 -21.63
N ALA A 89 -2.80 35.81 -20.88
CA ALA A 89 -1.66 36.60 -21.34
C ALA A 89 -0.69 35.77 -22.18
N ILE A 90 -0.49 34.50 -21.80
CA ILE A 90 0.37 33.56 -22.51
C ILE A 90 0.02 32.13 -22.13
N ASN A 91 -0.19 31.31 -23.15
CA ASN A 91 -0.21 29.88 -23.04
C ASN A 91 1.15 29.35 -23.52
N LEU A 92 1.92 28.73 -22.64
CA LEU A 92 3.27 28.25 -22.98
C LEU A 92 3.26 27.12 -24.01
N GLU A 93 2.13 26.44 -24.18
CA GLU A 93 1.92 25.48 -25.26
C GLU A 93 1.84 26.13 -26.65
N GLU A 94 1.52 27.42 -26.70
CA GLU A 94 1.51 28.18 -27.96
C GLU A 94 2.90 28.65 -28.38
N ILE A 95 3.88 28.65 -27.45
CA ILE A 95 5.27 28.92 -27.79
C ILE A 95 5.90 27.65 -28.34
N LYS A 96 6.05 27.61 -29.66
CA LYS A 96 6.55 26.43 -30.39
C LYS A 96 7.98 26.57 -30.87
N ASN A 97 8.48 27.81 -30.95
CA ASN A 97 9.75 28.15 -31.58
C ASN A 97 10.19 29.57 -31.17
N SER A 98 11.39 29.98 -31.60
CA SER A 98 11.94 31.31 -31.32
C SER A 98 11.10 32.46 -31.87
N GLU A 99 10.41 32.26 -33.00
CA GLU A 99 9.54 33.25 -33.64
C GLU A 99 8.33 33.57 -32.75
N THR A 100 7.57 32.55 -32.37
CA THR A 100 6.39 32.68 -31.49
C THR A 100 6.76 33.25 -30.11
N TYR A 101 7.91 32.86 -29.55
CA TYR A 101 8.44 33.45 -28.32
C TYR A 101 8.77 34.95 -28.49
N SER A 102 9.49 35.29 -29.57
CA SER A 102 9.89 36.67 -29.87
C SER A 102 8.69 37.59 -30.08
N ASP A 103 7.67 37.12 -30.81
CA ASP A 103 6.45 37.87 -31.07
C ASP A 103 5.67 38.14 -29.79
N PHE A 104 5.53 37.11 -28.94
CA PHE A 104 4.96 37.28 -27.61
C PHE A 104 5.72 38.34 -26.81
N PHE A 105 7.05 38.25 -26.76
CA PHE A 105 7.87 39.14 -25.95
C PHE A 105 7.82 40.58 -26.46
N LYS A 106 7.99 40.81 -27.77
CA LYS A 106 7.88 42.14 -28.40
C LYS A 106 6.52 42.78 -28.16
N LYS A 107 5.44 42.01 -28.32
CA LYS A 107 4.06 42.49 -28.10
C LYS A 107 3.83 42.93 -26.66
N ASN A 108 4.51 42.31 -25.69
CA ASN A 108 4.28 42.55 -24.27
C ASN A 108 5.44 43.26 -23.55
N GLU A 109 6.50 43.65 -24.25
CA GLU A 109 7.74 44.15 -23.65
C GLU A 109 7.48 45.28 -22.64
N ASN A 110 6.72 46.29 -23.03
CA ASN A 110 6.43 47.46 -22.19
C ASN A 110 5.53 47.13 -20.99
N LYS A 111 4.87 45.97 -21.02
CA LYS A 111 3.98 45.49 -19.94
C LYS A 111 4.71 44.56 -18.97
N ILE A 112 5.79 43.92 -19.39
CA ILE A 112 6.58 43.01 -18.56
C ILE A 112 7.37 43.82 -17.54
N LYS A 113 7.06 43.59 -16.27
CA LYS A 113 7.71 44.19 -15.09
C LYS A 113 8.33 43.09 -14.24
N TYR A 114 9.36 43.45 -13.49
CA TYR A 114 10.01 42.56 -12.53
C TYR A 114 9.62 42.97 -11.10
N SER A 115 9.33 41.99 -10.24
CA SER A 115 9.20 42.20 -8.79
C SER A 115 10.46 41.68 -8.10
N PRO A 116 11.31 42.57 -7.55
CA PRO A 116 12.47 42.18 -6.76
C PRO A 116 12.11 41.35 -5.52
N GLU A 117 10.95 41.62 -4.91
CA GLU A 117 10.46 40.96 -3.70
C GLU A 117 10.14 39.49 -3.97
N LEU A 118 9.45 39.21 -5.08
CA LEU A 118 8.99 37.88 -5.46
C LEU A 118 9.98 37.10 -6.34
N LYS A 119 11.01 37.80 -6.86
CA LYS A 119 11.95 37.31 -7.87
C LYS A 119 11.24 36.68 -9.06
N THR A 120 10.31 37.43 -9.65
CA THR A 120 9.49 36.97 -10.78
C THR A 120 9.10 38.13 -11.69
N PHE A 121 8.87 37.81 -12.95
CA PHE A 121 8.31 38.72 -13.94
C PHE A 121 6.78 38.60 -14.00
N TYR A 122 6.11 39.71 -14.28
CA TYR A 122 4.65 39.78 -14.38
C TYR A 122 4.21 40.81 -15.44
N ILE A 123 3.04 40.55 -16.03
CA ILE A 123 2.35 41.50 -16.93
C ILE A 123 1.16 42.13 -16.18
N THR A 124 0.35 41.30 -15.53
CA THR A 124 -0.82 41.74 -14.76
C THR A 124 -0.43 41.94 -13.29
N PRO A 125 -0.64 43.11 -12.67
CA PRO A 125 -0.40 43.30 -11.24
C PRO A 125 -1.23 42.33 -10.40
N LEU A 126 -0.70 41.88 -9.25
CA LEU A 126 -1.40 40.90 -8.39
C LEU A 126 -2.80 41.36 -7.95
N LYS A 127 -2.95 42.65 -7.65
CA LYS A 127 -4.24 43.25 -7.25
C LYS A 127 -5.35 43.10 -8.30
N ASP A 128 -4.98 42.96 -9.58
CA ASP A 128 -5.92 42.91 -10.71
C ASP A 128 -6.22 41.46 -11.14
N ARG A 129 -5.58 40.45 -10.52
CA ARG A 129 -5.81 39.03 -10.83
C ARG A 129 -6.98 38.47 -10.07
N LYS A 130 -7.56 37.37 -10.52
CA LYS A 130 -8.49 36.58 -9.71
C LYS A 130 -7.70 35.63 -8.80
N ASP A 131 -8.19 35.41 -7.59
CA ASP A 131 -7.72 34.37 -6.68
C ASP A 131 -8.77 33.27 -6.54
N PHE A 132 -8.32 32.10 -6.09
CA PHE A 132 -9.15 30.91 -5.90
C PHE A 132 -8.98 30.36 -4.49
N ILE A 133 -9.15 31.23 -3.49
CA ILE A 133 -9.03 30.89 -2.07
C ILE A 133 -10.42 30.72 -1.44
N GLU A 134 -10.53 29.72 -0.56
CA GLU A 134 -11.65 29.58 0.36
C GLU A 134 -11.16 29.39 1.80
N PHE A 135 -12.03 29.74 2.74
CA PHE A 135 -11.78 29.60 4.16
C PHE A 135 -12.82 28.70 4.80
N ARG A 136 -12.38 27.91 5.77
CA ARG A 136 -13.26 27.22 6.73
C ARG A 136 -12.75 27.47 8.14
N GLU A 137 -13.60 27.23 9.13
CA GLU A 137 -13.17 27.23 10.53
C GLU A 137 -12.00 26.26 10.72
N LEU A 138 -11.01 26.66 11.49
CA LEU A 138 -9.84 25.84 11.76
C LEU A 138 -10.21 24.77 12.80
N PRO A 139 -10.03 23.48 12.51
CA PRO A 139 -10.30 22.43 13.49
C PRO A 139 -9.50 22.63 14.77
N ILE A 140 -10.13 22.33 15.91
CA ILE A 140 -9.55 22.61 17.24
C ILE A 140 -8.22 21.85 17.42
N ALA A 141 -8.17 20.58 17.04
CA ALA A 141 -6.97 19.75 17.11
C ALA A 141 -5.80 20.36 16.32
N LYS A 142 -6.08 20.84 15.11
CA LYS A 142 -5.11 21.49 14.23
C LYS A 142 -4.63 22.82 14.82
N LEU A 143 -5.53 23.64 15.36
CA LEU A 143 -5.16 24.88 16.05
C LEU A 143 -4.24 24.60 17.26
N GLN A 144 -4.55 23.59 18.07
CA GLN A 144 -3.71 23.20 19.21
C GLN A 144 -2.30 22.75 18.77
N LYS A 145 -2.19 21.99 17.68
CA LYS A 145 -0.90 21.60 17.08
C LYS A 145 -0.11 22.84 16.63
N LEU A 146 -0.76 23.76 15.93
CA LEU A 146 -0.13 25.01 15.46
C LEU A 146 0.33 25.91 16.62
N ILE A 147 -0.46 26.01 17.69
CA ILE A 147 -0.08 26.76 18.89
C ILE A 147 1.20 26.19 19.51
N LYS A 148 1.34 24.86 19.58
CA LYS A 148 2.56 24.20 20.08
C LYS A 148 3.78 24.48 19.20
N ARG A 149 3.60 24.52 17.87
CA ARG A 149 4.66 24.83 16.89
C ARG A 149 4.98 26.32 16.75
N ARG A 150 4.17 27.21 17.33
CA ARG A 150 4.32 28.67 17.18
C ARG A 150 5.74 29.17 17.44
N SER A 151 6.35 28.75 18.55
CA SER A 151 7.70 29.19 18.93
C SER A 151 8.76 28.69 17.94
N GLU A 152 8.64 27.44 17.50
CA GLU A 152 9.50 26.84 16.48
C GLU A 152 9.45 27.67 15.20
N ILE A 153 8.25 27.89 14.65
CA ILE A 153 8.05 28.60 13.38
C ILE A 153 8.59 30.03 13.48
N ILE A 154 8.19 30.81 14.51
CA ILE A 154 8.57 32.23 14.65
C ILE A 154 10.09 32.45 14.72
N THR A 155 10.86 31.43 15.10
CA THR A 155 12.33 31.54 15.23
C THR A 155 13.10 31.26 13.94
N LYS A 156 12.44 30.78 12.89
CA LYS A 156 13.06 30.43 11.59
C LYS A 156 13.74 31.64 10.93
N ASP A 157 14.82 31.37 10.21
CA ASP A 157 15.65 32.43 9.60
C ASP A 157 14.90 33.24 8.54
N TRP A 158 14.03 32.60 7.76
CA TRP A 158 13.24 33.27 6.72
C TRP A 158 12.29 34.33 7.30
N ILE A 159 11.82 34.15 8.54
CA ILE A 159 10.98 35.13 9.24
C ILE A 159 11.80 36.35 9.63
N LYS A 160 12.94 36.13 10.29
CA LYS A 160 13.82 37.20 10.80
C LYS A 160 14.43 38.01 9.67
N ALA A 161 14.92 37.34 8.63
CA ALA A 161 15.55 37.98 7.47
C ALA A 161 14.62 38.94 6.73
N ARG A 162 13.30 38.78 6.89
CA ARG A 162 12.27 39.62 6.27
C ARG A 162 11.56 40.54 7.25
N GLY A 163 11.95 40.55 8.53
CA GLY A 163 11.29 41.34 9.57
C GLY A 163 9.83 40.95 9.81
N ILE A 164 9.43 39.74 9.44
CA ILE A 164 8.05 39.25 9.61
C ILE A 164 7.71 39.14 11.09
N ASP A 165 8.67 38.72 11.92
CA ASP A 165 8.54 38.65 13.37
C ASP A 165 8.28 40.02 14.00
N VAL A 166 8.92 41.08 13.47
CA VAL A 166 8.69 42.46 13.91
C VAL A 166 7.26 42.88 13.59
N LEU A 167 6.78 42.62 12.37
CA LEU A 167 5.41 42.94 11.96
C LEU A 167 4.37 42.18 12.80
N ILE A 168 4.61 40.91 13.10
CA ILE A 168 3.74 40.11 13.99
C ILE A 168 3.72 40.71 15.40
N ARG A 169 4.88 41.04 15.99
CA ARG A 169 4.95 41.68 17.32
C ARG A 169 4.26 43.04 17.38
N GLN A 170 4.25 43.76 16.26
CA GLN A 170 3.56 45.04 16.10
C GLN A 170 2.07 44.88 15.78
N ASN A 171 1.56 43.64 15.70
CA ASN A 171 0.18 43.35 15.31
C ASN A 171 -0.19 43.95 13.94
N ASN A 172 0.78 44.06 13.03
CA ASN A 172 0.60 44.67 11.71
C ASN A 172 0.13 43.60 10.70
N PRO A 173 -1.06 43.74 10.08
CA PRO A 173 -1.58 42.76 9.12
C PRO A 173 -0.74 42.64 7.84
N GLU A 174 0.18 43.58 7.58
CA GLU A 174 1.17 43.46 6.49
C GLU A 174 2.05 42.21 6.64
N SER A 175 2.21 41.68 7.86
CA SER A 175 2.85 40.38 8.11
C SER A 175 2.26 39.26 7.24
N LEU A 176 0.93 39.23 7.03
CA LEU A 176 0.24 38.22 6.23
C LEU A 176 0.70 38.24 4.76
N VAL A 177 0.89 39.44 4.20
CA VAL A 177 1.40 39.60 2.83
C VAL A 177 2.87 39.21 2.77
N LYS A 178 3.69 39.65 3.73
CA LYS A 178 5.12 39.33 3.76
C LYS A 178 5.39 37.83 3.87
N ILE A 179 4.57 37.09 4.61
CA ILE A 179 4.64 35.63 4.65
C ILE A 179 4.38 35.05 3.25
N CYS A 180 3.32 35.48 2.56
CA CYS A 180 3.01 34.99 1.22
C CYS A 180 4.05 35.39 0.17
N GLU A 181 4.61 36.60 0.25
CA GLU A 181 5.69 37.07 -0.63
C GLU A 181 6.93 36.18 -0.47
N GLU A 182 7.33 35.91 0.77
CA GLU A 182 8.48 35.06 1.05
C GLU A 182 8.22 33.60 0.66
N PHE A 183 7.01 33.09 0.91
CA PHE A 183 6.61 31.74 0.49
C PHE A 183 6.72 31.59 -1.02
N TYR A 184 6.15 32.53 -1.78
CA TYR A 184 6.24 32.50 -3.23
C TYR A 184 7.68 32.69 -3.71
N ARG A 185 8.47 33.55 -3.07
CA ARG A 185 9.88 33.76 -3.42
C ARG A 185 10.72 32.50 -3.24
N LEU A 186 10.44 31.72 -2.19
CA LEU A 186 11.11 30.47 -1.86
C LEU A 186 10.44 29.24 -2.47
N ARG A 187 9.40 29.41 -3.30
CA ARG A 187 8.68 28.32 -3.94
C ARG A 187 9.60 27.30 -4.61
N ASP A 188 9.10 26.07 -4.72
CA ASP A 188 9.82 25.01 -5.40
C ASP A 188 10.09 25.37 -6.86
N LYS A 189 11.34 25.14 -7.27
CA LYS A 189 11.83 25.25 -8.65
C LYS A 189 12.65 24.01 -8.96
N PHE A 190 12.96 23.77 -10.22
CA PHE A 190 13.83 22.66 -10.59
C PHE A 190 15.15 22.69 -9.80
N ASN A 191 15.43 21.59 -9.09
CA ASN A 191 16.56 21.40 -8.18
C ASN A 191 16.67 22.40 -7.01
N PHE A 192 15.58 23.10 -6.68
CA PHE A 192 15.49 23.95 -5.50
C PHE A 192 14.19 23.62 -4.76
N PHE A 193 14.33 22.91 -3.64
CA PHE A 193 13.21 22.47 -2.81
C PHE A 193 13.19 23.27 -1.50
N ASN A 194 12.04 23.85 -1.17
CA ASN A 194 11.85 24.59 0.07
C ASN A 194 11.53 23.63 1.22
N ARG A 195 12.54 23.33 2.03
CA ARG A 195 12.38 22.44 3.19
C ARG A 195 11.47 23.01 4.29
N ASP A 196 11.21 24.31 4.28
CA ASP A 196 10.32 24.99 5.24
C ASP A 196 8.93 25.29 4.61
N GLN A 197 8.57 24.69 3.48
CA GLN A 197 7.31 24.97 2.76
C GLN A 197 6.07 24.87 3.66
N GLU A 198 6.03 23.92 4.59
CA GLU A 198 4.90 23.72 5.50
C GLU A 198 4.73 24.87 6.50
N ASP A 199 5.82 25.54 6.89
CA ASP A 199 5.79 26.56 7.96
C ASP A 199 5.01 27.82 7.55
N PHE A 200 5.04 28.20 6.26
CA PHE A 200 4.38 29.40 5.75
C PHE A 200 2.84 29.37 5.89
N PRO A 201 2.13 28.39 5.31
CA PRO A 201 0.68 28.30 5.43
C PRO A 201 0.25 27.97 6.87
N GLU A 202 1.03 27.22 7.63
CA GLU A 202 0.78 27.00 9.05
C GLU A 202 0.81 28.30 9.85
N LEU A 203 1.80 29.17 9.61
CA LEU A 203 1.87 30.49 10.24
C LEU A 203 0.68 31.36 9.84
N LEU A 204 0.26 31.34 8.57
CA LEU A 204 -0.95 32.06 8.13
C LEU A 204 -2.20 31.57 8.88
N LYS A 205 -2.40 30.24 8.95
CA LYS A 205 -3.53 29.62 9.67
C LYS A 205 -3.53 29.99 11.15
N LEU A 206 -2.35 29.97 11.78
CA LEU A 206 -2.16 30.40 13.16
C LEU A 206 -2.47 31.89 13.37
N LEU A 207 -2.11 32.75 12.41
CA LEU A 207 -2.32 34.19 12.53
C LEU A 207 -3.74 34.63 12.22
N ILE A 208 -4.57 33.82 11.55
CA ILE A 208 -5.96 34.19 11.22
C ILE A 208 -7.02 33.27 11.83
N HIS A 209 -6.61 32.17 12.47
CA HIS A 209 -7.47 31.12 13.03
C HIS A 209 -8.49 30.55 12.03
N LYS A 210 -8.08 30.40 10.77
CA LYS A 210 -8.88 29.77 9.70
C LYS A 210 -8.03 28.77 8.97
N ASP A 211 -8.65 27.69 8.51
CA ASP A 211 -8.03 26.80 7.53
C ASP A 211 -8.18 27.43 6.14
N ILE A 212 -7.18 27.22 5.28
CA ILE A 212 -7.06 27.92 4.00
C ILE A 212 -7.01 26.89 2.88
N GLY A 213 -8.02 26.90 2.02
CA GLY A 213 -8.11 26.05 0.85
C GLY A 213 -7.68 26.81 -0.40
N SER A 214 -6.75 26.26 -1.16
CA SER A 214 -6.24 26.87 -2.40
C SER A 214 -6.33 25.89 -3.57
N VAL A 215 -6.57 26.39 -4.77
CA VAL A 215 -6.61 25.57 -5.99
C VAL A 215 -5.20 25.41 -6.55
N GLY A 216 -4.77 24.16 -6.72
CA GLY A 216 -3.43 23.79 -7.21
C GLY A 216 -3.42 23.20 -8.63
N ARG A 217 -2.44 22.32 -8.91
CA ARG A 217 -2.13 21.76 -10.24
C ARG A 217 -3.32 21.12 -10.96
N ASN A 218 -4.14 20.37 -10.23
CA ASN A 218 -5.24 19.57 -10.80
C ASN A 218 -6.60 20.28 -10.75
N ASP A 219 -6.61 21.60 -10.53
CA ASP A 219 -7.82 22.43 -10.38
C ASP A 219 -8.77 22.02 -9.24
N TYR A 220 -8.37 21.06 -8.40
CA TYR A 220 -9.02 20.74 -7.15
C TYR A 220 -8.51 21.63 -6.01
N ARG A 221 -9.36 21.79 -5.00
CA ARG A 221 -9.01 22.55 -3.80
C ARG A 221 -8.27 21.69 -2.81
N VAL A 222 -7.14 22.20 -2.36
CA VAL A 222 -6.24 21.56 -1.41
C VAL A 222 -6.26 22.36 -0.10
N TRP A 223 -6.46 21.68 1.02
CA TRP A 223 -6.49 22.29 2.36
C TRP A 223 -5.21 22.01 3.17
N GLU A 224 -4.47 20.98 2.78
CA GLU A 224 -3.26 20.51 3.44
C GLU A 224 -2.03 20.82 2.59
N THR A 225 -0.96 21.27 3.23
CA THR A 225 0.18 21.88 2.51
C THR A 225 1.33 20.93 2.28
N ASP A 226 1.26 19.77 2.93
CA ASP A 226 2.05 18.56 2.67
C ASP A 226 1.58 17.82 1.41
N ASP A 227 0.38 18.14 0.90
CA ASP A 227 -0.12 17.58 -0.35
C ASP A 227 0.69 18.05 -1.55
N SER A 228 1.13 17.09 -2.38
CA SER A 228 1.74 17.33 -3.69
C SER A 228 0.94 18.25 -4.63
N ASN A 229 -0.39 18.33 -4.45
CA ASN A 229 -1.25 19.23 -5.20
C ASN A 229 -1.13 20.69 -4.73
N PHE A 230 -0.57 20.95 -3.55
CA PHE A 230 -0.26 22.28 -3.05
C PHE A 230 1.01 22.83 -3.72
N ASP A 231 0.85 23.24 -4.98
CA ASP A 231 1.94 23.66 -5.86
C ASP A 231 2.13 25.18 -5.93
N ASN A 232 2.99 25.64 -6.85
CA ASN A 232 3.24 27.07 -7.07
C ASN A 232 1.98 27.86 -7.46
N LYS A 233 0.97 27.23 -8.08
CA LYS A 233 -0.33 27.86 -8.38
C LYS A 233 -1.10 28.10 -7.09
N ALA A 234 -1.12 27.12 -6.18
CA ALA A 234 -1.72 27.27 -4.86
C ALA A 234 -1.06 28.39 -4.03
N ILE A 235 0.27 28.49 -4.06
CA ILE A 235 1.03 29.56 -3.36
C ILE A 235 0.73 30.94 -3.97
N LEU A 236 0.68 31.04 -5.31
CA LEU A 236 0.35 32.30 -5.99
C LEU A 236 -1.05 32.79 -5.62
N ASN A 237 -2.03 31.89 -5.53
CA ASN A 237 -3.40 32.24 -5.12
C ASN A 237 -3.44 32.84 -3.70
N LEU A 238 -2.65 32.32 -2.76
CA LEU A 238 -2.53 32.91 -1.42
C LEU A 238 -1.97 34.33 -1.50
N LEU A 239 -0.88 34.51 -2.24
CA LEU A 239 -0.24 35.81 -2.42
C LEU A 239 -1.20 36.84 -3.03
N ILE A 240 -1.94 36.48 -4.08
CA ILE A 240 -2.95 37.36 -4.70
C ILE A 240 -4.02 37.74 -3.67
N TYR A 241 -4.56 36.77 -2.93
CA TYR A 241 -5.62 37.01 -1.96
C TYR A 241 -5.16 37.98 -0.86
N PHE A 242 -4.04 37.70 -0.19
CA PHE A 242 -3.58 38.54 0.92
C PHE A 242 -3.11 39.91 0.45
N THR A 243 -2.48 40.03 -0.72
CA THR A 243 -2.11 41.35 -1.30
C THR A 243 -3.31 42.27 -1.42
N LYS A 244 -4.48 41.74 -1.80
CA LYS A 244 -5.71 42.53 -1.94
C LYS A 244 -6.41 42.81 -0.61
N ASN A 245 -6.39 41.84 0.30
CA ASN A 245 -7.31 41.80 1.43
C ASN A 245 -6.66 42.06 2.80
N TYR A 246 -5.33 42.09 2.93
CA TYR A 246 -4.67 42.17 4.24
C TYR A 246 -5.11 43.39 5.06
N LYS A 247 -5.41 44.52 4.43
CA LYS A 247 -5.88 45.73 5.12
C LYS A 247 -7.24 45.57 5.82
N ASN A 248 -8.01 44.54 5.45
CA ASN A 248 -9.29 44.22 6.07
C ASN A 248 -9.15 43.38 7.35
N PHE A 249 -7.93 42.94 7.67
CA PHE A 249 -7.62 42.18 8.87
C PHE A 249 -7.21 43.12 9.99
N VAL A 250 -7.86 42.96 11.15
CA VAL A 250 -7.61 43.73 12.37
C VAL A 250 -7.19 42.77 13.47
N TRP A 251 -6.16 43.11 14.21
CA TRP A 251 -5.69 42.29 15.33
C TRP A 251 -6.72 42.25 16.46
N ASP A 252 -6.98 41.06 16.97
CA ASP A 252 -7.77 40.82 18.17
C ASP A 252 -6.86 40.36 19.31
N ASN A 253 -6.82 41.15 20.39
CA ASN A 253 -6.01 40.86 21.57
C ASN A 253 -6.53 39.66 22.36
N SER A 254 -7.81 39.33 22.24
CA SER A 254 -8.41 38.25 23.05
C SER A 254 -8.03 36.87 22.52
N SER A 255 -8.06 36.70 21.19
CA SER A 255 -7.70 35.46 20.50
C SER A 255 -6.25 35.45 19.99
N HIS A 256 -5.54 36.57 20.08
CA HIS A 256 -4.17 36.74 19.57
C HIS A 256 -4.03 36.38 18.08
N CYS A 257 -5.00 36.79 17.27
CA CYS A 257 -5.01 36.57 15.83
C CYS A 257 -5.62 37.77 15.08
N PHE A 258 -5.54 37.75 13.76
CA PHE A 258 -6.13 38.72 12.86
C PHE A 258 -7.55 38.30 12.45
N ILE A 259 -8.52 39.18 12.71
CA ILE A 259 -9.92 38.99 12.36
C ILE A 259 -10.28 39.87 11.17
N ASN A 260 -10.95 39.28 10.17
CA ASN A 260 -11.59 40.01 9.08
C ASN A 260 -13.09 39.73 9.09
N LYS A 261 -13.91 40.74 9.43
CA LYS A 261 -15.38 40.60 9.54
C LYS A 261 -16.06 40.31 8.20
N SER A 262 -15.43 40.64 7.08
CA SER A 262 -15.94 40.37 5.73
C SER A 262 -15.54 38.98 5.21
N LEU A 263 -14.68 38.26 5.94
CA LEU A 263 -14.20 36.94 5.55
C LEU A 263 -15.33 35.92 5.59
N LYS A 264 -15.73 35.39 4.43
CA LYS A 264 -16.66 34.27 4.35
C LYS A 264 -15.91 32.98 4.70
N SER A 265 -16.27 32.39 5.83
CA SER A 265 -15.72 31.13 6.33
C SER A 265 -16.82 30.07 6.42
N LYS A 266 -16.55 28.88 5.87
CA LYS A 266 -17.42 27.72 6.04
C LYS A 266 -17.31 27.20 7.48
N GLN A 267 -18.46 26.95 8.11
CA GLN A 267 -18.47 26.25 9.39
C GLN A 267 -17.98 24.82 9.19
N ILE A 268 -17.29 24.29 10.20
CA ILE A 268 -16.94 22.86 10.28
C ILE A 268 -17.87 22.18 11.27
N ASP A 269 -18.12 20.90 11.07
CA ASP A 269 -18.89 20.06 11.98
C ASP A 269 -17.98 19.20 12.86
N ASP A 270 -18.58 18.51 13.83
CA ASP A 270 -17.85 17.62 14.74
C ASP A 270 -17.17 16.46 14.00
N ILE A 271 -17.74 16.00 12.88
CA ILE A 271 -17.13 14.94 12.06
C ILE A 271 -15.82 15.44 11.47
N THR A 272 -15.76 16.67 10.98
CA THR A 272 -14.53 17.28 10.47
C THR A 272 -13.44 17.34 11.56
N ASN A 273 -13.79 17.68 12.79
CA ASN A 273 -12.84 17.65 13.91
C ASN A 273 -12.32 16.23 14.19
N LEU A 274 -13.18 15.21 14.12
CA LEU A 274 -12.76 13.82 14.31
C LEU A 274 -11.77 13.36 13.22
N PHE A 275 -11.89 13.81 11.98
CA PHE A 275 -10.91 13.45 10.94
C PHE A 275 -9.49 13.96 11.25
N GLU A 276 -9.38 15.09 11.94
CA GLU A 276 -8.08 15.63 12.37
C GLU A 276 -7.50 14.84 13.55
N GLU A 277 -8.34 14.28 14.42
CA GLU A 277 -7.92 13.42 15.54
C GLU A 277 -7.39 12.04 15.09
N LEU A 278 -7.56 11.65 13.83
CA LEU A 278 -6.91 10.46 13.25
C LEU A 278 -5.37 10.60 13.18
N TYR A 279 -4.87 11.83 13.22
CA TYR A 279 -3.45 12.16 13.24
C TYR A 279 -2.90 12.34 14.67
N ASN A 280 -3.71 12.08 15.69
CA ASN A 280 -3.28 12.24 17.08
C ASN A 280 -2.19 11.21 17.41
N ASP A 281 -1.09 11.66 18.01
CA ASP A 281 0.02 10.80 18.43
C ASP A 281 -0.38 9.78 19.51
N ASN A 282 -1.51 10.00 20.20
CA ASN A 282 -2.07 9.06 21.15
C ASN A 282 -2.93 8.01 20.45
N ASP A 283 -2.43 6.78 20.41
CA ASP A 283 -3.08 5.62 19.79
C ASP A 283 -4.52 5.40 20.25
N SER A 284 -4.81 5.61 21.54
CA SER A 284 -6.16 5.43 22.08
C SER A 284 -7.13 6.49 21.55
N ILE A 285 -6.67 7.74 21.38
CA ILE A 285 -7.50 8.81 20.82
C ILE A 285 -7.75 8.53 19.34
N ALA A 286 -6.70 8.22 18.57
CA ALA A 286 -6.81 7.95 17.14
C ALA A 286 -7.72 6.74 16.84
N LEU A 287 -7.54 5.63 17.57
CA LEU A 287 -8.35 4.42 17.40
C LEU A 287 -9.81 4.64 17.78
N ASN A 288 -10.10 5.26 18.93
CA ASN A 288 -11.47 5.56 19.34
C ASN A 288 -12.16 6.52 18.37
N THR A 289 -11.41 7.47 17.81
CA THR A 289 -11.88 8.39 16.78
C THR A 289 -12.23 7.65 15.51
N PHE A 290 -11.37 6.73 15.05
CA PHE A 290 -11.64 5.89 13.90
C PHE A 290 -12.91 5.04 14.08
N ILE A 291 -13.09 4.42 15.25
CA ILE A 291 -14.30 3.67 15.62
C ILE A 291 -15.54 4.58 15.64
N LYS A 292 -15.41 5.82 16.13
CA LYS A 292 -16.53 6.77 16.15
C LYS A 292 -16.91 7.20 14.74
N LEU A 293 -15.92 7.48 13.88
CA LEU A 293 -16.14 7.84 12.47
C LEU A 293 -16.75 6.70 11.67
N SER A 294 -16.33 5.44 11.89
CA SER A 294 -16.91 4.27 11.23
C SER A 294 -18.38 4.04 11.61
N GLN A 295 -18.92 4.77 12.59
CA GLN A 295 -20.32 4.72 13.03
C GLN A 295 -21.05 6.06 12.86
N SER A 296 -20.42 7.07 12.27
CA SER A 296 -20.98 8.42 12.12
C SER A 296 -21.85 8.54 10.85
N ASP A 297 -22.29 9.77 10.55
CA ASP A 297 -23.08 10.06 9.34
C ASP A 297 -22.32 9.67 8.07
N THR A 298 -22.89 8.74 7.31
CA THR A 298 -22.21 8.08 6.19
C THR A 298 -21.93 9.02 5.04
N LYS A 299 -22.88 9.92 4.73
CA LYS A 299 -22.73 10.90 3.66
C LYS A 299 -21.55 11.82 3.99
N ARG A 300 -21.51 12.38 5.20
CA ARG A 300 -20.46 13.30 5.61
C ARG A 300 -19.09 12.62 5.72
N VAL A 301 -19.03 11.41 6.28
CA VAL A 301 -17.79 10.62 6.34
C VAL A 301 -17.24 10.33 4.93
N ASN A 302 -18.11 9.98 3.98
CA ASN A 302 -17.71 9.73 2.59
C ASN A 302 -17.22 10.99 1.88
N GLU A 303 -17.90 12.13 2.08
CA GLU A 303 -17.47 13.42 1.52
C GLU A 303 -16.05 13.79 1.97
N ILE A 304 -15.76 13.70 3.27
CA ILE A 304 -14.45 14.05 3.82
C ILE A 304 -13.40 12.99 3.46
N SER A 305 -13.75 11.70 3.49
CA SER A 305 -12.85 10.62 3.06
C SER A 305 -12.42 10.80 1.61
N ALA A 306 -13.34 11.18 0.72
CA ALA A 306 -13.03 11.47 -0.68
C ALA A 306 -12.22 12.78 -0.87
N GLU A 307 -12.41 13.78 -0.02
CA GLU A 307 -11.52 14.95 0.04
C GLU A 307 -10.09 14.52 0.44
N LYS A 308 -9.95 13.72 1.50
CA LYS A 308 -8.66 13.31 2.05
C LYS A 308 -7.92 12.30 1.15
N GLU A 309 -8.59 11.33 0.52
CA GLU A 309 -7.95 10.38 -0.44
C GLU A 309 -7.40 11.05 -1.69
N ARG A 310 -7.96 12.21 -2.10
CA ARG A 310 -7.44 12.96 -3.26
C ARG A 310 -6.17 13.72 -2.94
N ASN A 311 -5.90 13.94 -1.66
CA ASN A 311 -4.75 14.69 -1.20
C ASN A 311 -3.65 13.71 -0.79
N ILE A 312 -2.39 13.96 -1.17
CA ILE A 312 -1.27 13.15 -0.68
C ILE A 312 -0.93 13.62 0.74
N LEU A 313 -1.57 13.02 1.74
CA LEU A 313 -1.46 13.47 3.11
C LEU A 313 -0.34 12.77 3.86
N SER A 314 0.14 13.43 4.91
CA SER A 314 0.91 12.81 5.99
C SER A 314 0.26 11.50 6.49
N SER A 315 1.08 10.59 7.00
CA SER A 315 0.59 9.33 7.55
C SER A 315 -0.24 9.60 8.82
N THR A 316 -1.45 9.05 8.88
CA THR A 316 -2.23 8.98 10.11
C THR A 316 -1.52 8.14 11.18
N ASN A 317 -2.04 8.12 12.41
CA ASN A 317 -1.49 7.30 13.49
C ASN A 317 -1.33 5.82 13.04
N PRO A 318 -0.21 5.15 13.33
CA PRO A 318 0.06 3.79 12.84
C PRO A 318 -0.86 2.70 13.43
N ILE A 319 -1.63 2.97 14.48
CA ILE A 319 -2.55 2.00 15.10
C ILE A 319 -3.82 1.76 14.27
N ILE A 320 -4.24 2.74 13.46
CA ILE A 320 -5.45 2.64 12.63
C ILE A 320 -5.14 1.97 11.28
N PRO A 321 -6.16 1.50 10.52
CA PRO A 321 -5.94 0.81 9.25
C PRO A 321 -5.10 1.61 8.26
N MET A 322 -4.29 0.91 7.44
CA MET A 322 -3.35 1.53 6.47
C MET A 322 -4.00 2.54 5.52
N PHE A 323 -5.24 2.27 5.08
CA PHE A 323 -6.00 3.11 4.16
C PHE A 323 -7.25 3.64 4.87
N PRO A 324 -7.10 4.51 5.88
CA PRO A 324 -8.14 4.79 6.84
C PRO A 324 -9.40 5.35 6.18
N TYR A 325 -9.26 6.19 5.16
CA TYR A 325 -10.39 6.83 4.49
C TYR A 325 -11.18 5.86 3.60
N ARG A 326 -10.51 4.90 2.95
CA ARG A 326 -11.20 3.81 2.23
C ARG A 326 -11.97 2.93 3.20
N PHE A 327 -11.35 2.57 4.33
CA PHE A 327 -12.04 1.80 5.38
C PHE A 327 -13.23 2.57 5.93
N LEU A 328 -13.08 3.83 6.35
CA LEU A 328 -14.17 4.64 6.87
C LEU A 328 -15.32 4.80 5.88
N SER A 329 -15.01 4.92 4.59
CA SER A 329 -16.02 5.03 3.55
C SER A 329 -16.92 3.80 3.47
N GLN A 330 -16.34 2.60 3.64
CA GLN A 330 -17.10 1.35 3.60
C GLN A 330 -17.70 0.97 4.95
N LEU A 331 -16.96 1.17 6.05
CA LEU A 331 -17.40 0.81 7.40
C LEU A 331 -18.56 1.69 7.88
N SER A 332 -18.58 2.99 7.57
CA SER A 332 -19.73 3.84 7.90
C SER A 332 -21.01 3.37 7.23
N LEU A 333 -20.96 2.99 5.95
CA LEU A 333 -22.09 2.39 5.23
C LEU A 333 -22.50 1.05 5.85
N LEU A 334 -21.53 0.22 6.22
CA LEU A 334 -21.78 -1.09 6.81
C LEU A 334 -22.45 -0.99 8.20
N THR A 335 -21.95 -0.11 9.08
CA THR A 335 -22.54 0.07 10.42
C THR A 335 -23.89 0.77 10.37
N LEU A 336 -24.13 1.64 9.39
CA LEU A 336 -25.47 2.15 9.10
C LEU A 336 -26.42 1.01 8.72
N TYR A 337 -26.00 0.14 7.79
CA TYR A 337 -26.79 -1.03 7.40
C TYR A 337 -27.09 -1.95 8.60
N TYR A 338 -26.08 -2.24 9.42
CA TYR A 338 -26.26 -3.03 10.64
C TYR A 338 -27.31 -2.42 11.58
N ARG A 339 -27.24 -1.11 11.84
CA ARG A 339 -28.23 -0.43 12.69
C ARG A 339 -29.64 -0.46 12.08
N GLN A 340 -29.77 -0.22 10.78
CA GLN A 340 -31.06 -0.26 10.09
C GLN A 340 -31.71 -1.66 10.12
N LYS A 341 -30.90 -2.72 10.09
CA LYS A 341 -31.36 -4.11 10.12
C LYS A 341 -31.32 -4.74 11.52
N ASN A 342 -30.99 -3.97 12.56
CA ASN A 342 -30.86 -4.42 13.94
C ASN A 342 -29.90 -5.63 14.10
N ILE A 343 -28.75 -5.56 13.43
CA ILE A 343 -27.66 -6.53 13.52
C ILE A 343 -26.65 -6.01 14.53
N ASP A 344 -26.34 -6.81 15.54
CA ASP A 344 -25.27 -6.48 16.49
C ASP A 344 -23.90 -6.68 15.82
N PHE A 345 -23.11 -5.61 15.79
CA PHE A 345 -21.73 -5.60 15.31
C PHE A 345 -20.74 -5.13 16.37
N GLN A 346 -21.24 -4.76 17.56
CA GLN A 346 -20.38 -4.45 18.71
C GLN A 346 -19.90 -5.73 19.36
N GLY A 347 -20.76 -6.75 19.40
CA GLY A 347 -20.46 -8.07 19.93
C GLY A 347 -20.43 -8.11 21.46
N THR A 348 -20.34 -9.31 22.01
CA THR A 348 -20.30 -9.55 23.45
C THR A 348 -18.88 -9.37 24.01
N LYS A 349 -18.78 -9.16 25.33
CA LYS A 349 -17.49 -9.13 26.03
C LYS A 349 -16.68 -10.43 25.84
N ASP A 350 -17.37 -11.56 25.72
CA ASP A 350 -16.75 -12.85 25.48
C ASP A 350 -16.11 -12.91 24.09
N LEU A 351 -16.79 -12.40 23.06
CA LEU A 351 -16.23 -12.29 21.72
C LEU A 351 -14.99 -11.38 21.67
N HIS A 352 -15.01 -10.26 22.39
CA HIS A 352 -13.82 -9.40 22.54
C HIS A 352 -12.65 -10.14 23.18
N THR A 353 -12.92 -11.02 24.14
CA THR A 353 -11.89 -11.88 24.75
C THR A 353 -11.32 -12.87 23.73
N HIS A 354 -12.16 -13.41 22.84
CA HIS A 354 -11.72 -14.26 21.74
C HIS A 354 -10.82 -13.49 20.75
N ILE A 355 -11.21 -12.27 20.35
CA ILE A 355 -10.44 -11.40 19.45
C ILE A 355 -9.07 -11.03 20.03
N GLU A 356 -9.02 -10.67 21.31
CA GLU A 356 -7.75 -10.36 22.00
C GLU A 356 -6.84 -11.59 22.09
N LYS A 357 -7.40 -12.78 22.38
CA LYS A 357 -6.60 -14.01 22.40
C LYS A 357 -6.05 -14.35 21.00
N LEU A 358 -6.83 -14.20 19.94
CA LEU A 358 -6.33 -14.37 18.56
C LEU A 358 -5.26 -13.34 18.19
N SER A 359 -5.36 -12.12 18.72
CA SER A 359 -4.35 -11.07 18.52
C SER A 359 -3.04 -11.34 19.27
N SER A 360 -3.10 -12.09 20.37
CA SER A 360 -1.96 -12.33 21.27
C SER A 360 -0.93 -13.31 20.71
N LYS A 361 0.26 -13.32 21.31
CA LYS A 361 1.30 -14.31 21.01
C LYS A 361 1.01 -15.61 21.78
N ILE A 362 0.58 -16.64 21.06
CA ILE A 362 0.37 -18.02 21.52
C ILE A 362 1.09 -18.97 20.56
N SER A 363 1.39 -20.19 21.01
CA SER A 363 2.03 -21.19 20.14
C SER A 363 1.14 -21.58 18.96
N PHE A 364 1.73 -22.12 17.90
CA PHE A 364 0.97 -22.60 16.74
C PHE A 364 -0.11 -23.62 17.14
N LYS A 365 0.22 -24.59 17.99
CA LYS A 365 -0.71 -25.63 18.46
C LYS A 365 -1.90 -25.01 19.20
N GLU A 366 -1.64 -24.16 20.19
CA GLU A 366 -2.70 -23.49 20.95
C GLU A 366 -3.59 -22.62 20.05
N ARG A 367 -2.99 -21.95 19.06
CA ARG A 367 -3.74 -21.17 18.06
C ARG A 367 -4.65 -22.06 17.24
N ARG A 368 -4.13 -23.16 16.70
CA ARG A 368 -4.89 -24.07 15.83
C ARG A 368 -6.05 -24.72 16.58
N GLU A 369 -5.80 -25.19 17.79
CA GLU A 369 -6.84 -25.73 18.69
C GLU A 369 -7.93 -24.67 18.96
N TYR A 370 -7.52 -23.42 19.20
CA TYR A 370 -8.45 -22.34 19.50
C TYR A 370 -9.26 -21.86 18.28
N GLU A 371 -8.65 -21.79 17.11
CA GLU A 371 -9.37 -21.53 15.86
C GLU A 371 -10.40 -22.61 15.56
N ASN A 372 -10.04 -23.89 15.74
CA ASN A 372 -10.97 -25.01 15.57
C ASN A 372 -12.14 -24.91 16.56
N TYR A 373 -11.86 -24.59 17.83
CA TYR A 373 -12.89 -24.32 18.82
C TYR A 373 -13.85 -23.22 18.35
N LEU A 374 -13.33 -22.07 17.87
CA LEU A 374 -14.17 -20.98 17.39
C LEU A 374 -14.98 -21.35 16.15
N ILE A 375 -14.40 -22.08 15.19
CA ILE A 375 -15.10 -22.56 14.00
C ILE A 375 -16.35 -23.38 14.39
N ASP A 376 -16.26 -24.20 15.44
CA ASP A 376 -17.33 -25.10 15.84
C ASP A 376 -18.34 -24.47 16.81
N HIS A 377 -17.98 -23.39 17.50
CA HIS A 377 -18.80 -22.79 18.57
C HIS A 377 -19.32 -21.38 18.28
N LEU A 378 -18.78 -20.67 17.29
CA LEU A 378 -19.35 -19.40 16.85
C LEU A 378 -20.74 -19.63 16.23
N ASN A 379 -21.65 -18.70 16.46
CA ASN A 379 -22.95 -18.66 15.77
C ASN A 379 -22.97 -17.53 14.73
N LEU A 380 -23.99 -17.53 13.86
CA LEU A 380 -24.10 -16.55 12.77
C LEU A 380 -24.13 -15.09 13.26
N GLN A 381 -24.58 -14.83 14.49
CA GLN A 381 -24.61 -13.48 15.08
C GLN A 381 -23.24 -13.02 15.58
N ASP A 382 -22.30 -13.94 15.82
CA ASP A 382 -20.93 -13.59 16.23
C ASP A 382 -20.07 -13.15 15.04
N ILE A 383 -20.49 -13.46 13.80
CA ILE A 383 -19.72 -13.20 12.58
C ILE A 383 -19.62 -11.70 12.24
N PRO A 384 -20.71 -10.91 12.20
CA PRO A 384 -20.60 -9.47 11.96
C PRO A 384 -19.65 -8.72 12.92
N PRO A 385 -19.70 -8.93 14.25
CA PRO A 385 -18.76 -8.27 15.15
C PRO A 385 -17.32 -8.79 14.99
N LEU A 386 -17.11 -10.09 14.76
CA LEU A 386 -15.76 -10.63 14.50
C LEU A 386 -15.12 -9.97 13.28
N GLU A 387 -15.86 -9.86 12.17
CA GLU A 387 -15.39 -9.20 10.94
C GLU A 387 -15.14 -7.70 11.16
N TYR A 388 -16.08 -7.00 11.78
CA TYR A 388 -15.97 -5.55 12.03
C TYR A 388 -14.73 -5.22 12.86
N TRP A 389 -14.53 -5.89 14.00
CA TRP A 389 -13.38 -5.63 14.86
C TRP A 389 -12.06 -6.08 14.24
N SER A 390 -12.06 -7.11 13.39
CA SER A 390 -10.87 -7.49 12.63
C SER A 390 -10.46 -6.42 11.61
N LEU A 391 -11.42 -5.69 11.04
CA LEU A 391 -11.14 -4.54 10.17
C LEU A 391 -10.69 -3.31 10.96
N ILE A 392 -11.25 -3.06 12.14
CA ILE A 392 -10.76 -2.01 13.05
C ILE A 392 -9.31 -2.29 13.45
N TYR A 393 -8.98 -3.54 13.74
CA TYR A 393 -7.65 -4.00 14.16
C TYR A 393 -6.80 -4.55 13.00
N GLU A 394 -6.94 -3.99 11.79
CA GLU A 394 -6.21 -4.40 10.57
C GLU A 394 -4.70 -4.59 10.81
N LYS A 395 -4.11 -3.75 11.67
CA LYS A 395 -2.69 -3.76 12.04
C LYS A 395 -2.26 -4.92 12.94
N ARG A 396 -3.15 -5.85 13.27
CA ARG A 396 -2.87 -7.05 14.06
C ARG A 396 -2.79 -8.27 13.13
N PRO A 397 -1.63 -8.57 12.51
CA PRO A 397 -1.54 -9.62 11.49
C PRO A 397 -1.99 -10.99 12.00
N LYS A 398 -1.66 -11.36 13.25
CA LYS A 398 -2.09 -12.63 13.86
C LYS A 398 -3.61 -12.77 14.01
N LEU A 399 -4.32 -11.66 14.22
CA LEU A 399 -5.78 -11.67 14.19
C LEU A 399 -6.28 -11.91 12.77
N SER A 400 -5.75 -11.16 11.80
CA SER A 400 -6.12 -11.26 10.38
C SER A 400 -5.90 -12.67 9.80
N GLU A 401 -4.78 -13.31 10.14
CA GLU A 401 -4.46 -14.69 9.78
C GLU A 401 -5.53 -15.66 10.31
N SER A 402 -5.77 -15.67 11.62
CA SER A 402 -6.74 -16.58 12.25
C SER A 402 -8.17 -16.36 11.79
N VAL A 403 -8.61 -15.10 11.72
CA VAL A 403 -9.98 -14.74 11.33
C VAL A 403 -10.26 -15.17 9.90
N SER A 404 -9.28 -15.04 9.00
CA SER A 404 -9.42 -15.51 7.63
C SER A 404 -9.78 -17.00 7.56
N ARG A 405 -9.01 -17.84 8.26
CA ARG A 405 -9.25 -19.28 8.31
C ARG A 405 -10.59 -19.61 8.96
N ILE A 406 -10.88 -18.99 10.11
CA ILE A 406 -12.14 -19.20 10.83
C ILE A 406 -13.32 -18.90 9.91
N LEU A 407 -13.33 -17.73 9.28
CA LEU A 407 -14.44 -17.29 8.41
C LEU A 407 -14.57 -18.18 7.18
N ASP A 408 -13.46 -18.57 6.53
CA ASP A 408 -13.52 -19.42 5.34
C ASP A 408 -14.16 -20.78 5.60
N ILE A 409 -13.73 -21.46 6.67
CA ILE A 409 -14.29 -22.75 7.08
C ILE A 409 -15.73 -22.56 7.59
N TYR A 410 -15.97 -21.55 8.42
CA TYR A 410 -17.29 -21.27 9.00
C TYR A 410 -18.36 -21.01 7.94
N TYR A 411 -18.07 -20.12 6.98
CA TYR A 411 -18.98 -19.84 5.88
C TYR A 411 -19.21 -21.06 5.00
N THR A 412 -18.19 -21.90 4.79
CA THR A 412 -18.37 -23.14 4.02
C THR A 412 -19.27 -24.14 4.73
N LYS A 413 -19.10 -24.32 6.05
CA LYS A 413 -19.94 -25.23 6.86
C LYS A 413 -21.39 -24.75 6.94
N ASN A 414 -21.62 -23.44 6.98
CA ASN A 414 -22.93 -22.83 7.16
C ASN A 414 -23.54 -22.28 5.85
N TRP A 415 -22.97 -22.60 4.69
CA TRP A 415 -23.34 -21.97 3.42
C TRP A 415 -24.81 -22.23 3.07
N ASP A 416 -25.28 -23.46 3.23
CA ASP A 416 -26.68 -23.81 2.96
C ASP A 416 -27.64 -23.05 3.90
N THR A 417 -27.27 -22.88 5.18
CA THR A 417 -28.04 -22.07 6.13
C THR A 417 -28.14 -20.62 5.66
N ILE A 418 -27.03 -20.04 5.21
CA ILE A 418 -26.98 -18.66 4.72
C ILE A 418 -27.81 -18.50 3.45
N LEU A 419 -27.72 -19.43 2.49
CA LEU A 419 -28.47 -19.39 1.25
C LEU A 419 -29.98 -19.49 1.46
N ASN A 420 -30.42 -20.24 2.47
CA ASN A 420 -31.84 -20.45 2.77
C ASN A 420 -32.44 -19.43 3.76
N ASP A 421 -31.63 -18.54 4.34
CA ASP A 421 -32.08 -17.41 5.14
C ASP A 421 -31.89 -16.11 4.36
N GLU A 422 -33.01 -15.54 3.89
CA GLU A 422 -33.02 -14.31 3.09
C GLU A 422 -32.25 -13.16 3.76
N LYS A 423 -32.35 -13.01 5.09
CA LYS A 423 -31.67 -11.92 5.81
C LYS A 423 -30.16 -12.16 5.87
N GLN A 424 -29.74 -13.40 6.07
CA GLN A 424 -28.31 -13.74 6.08
C GLN A 424 -27.71 -13.63 4.68
N LEU A 425 -28.45 -14.03 3.64
CA LEU A 425 -28.03 -13.90 2.26
C LEU A 425 -27.91 -12.43 1.84
N GLU A 426 -28.91 -11.60 2.15
CA GLU A 426 -28.84 -10.14 1.95
C GLU A 426 -27.62 -9.54 2.65
N LEU A 427 -27.40 -9.90 3.91
CA LEU A 427 -26.27 -9.42 4.68
C LEU A 427 -24.94 -9.85 4.05
N TYR A 428 -24.81 -11.11 3.65
CA TYR A 428 -23.61 -11.63 3.01
C TYR A 428 -23.29 -10.88 1.71
N LEU A 429 -24.30 -10.63 0.87
CA LEU A 429 -24.18 -9.85 -0.35
C LEU A 429 -23.73 -8.41 -0.06
N LYS A 430 -24.38 -7.72 0.88
CA LYS A 430 -23.99 -6.35 1.27
C LYS A 430 -22.54 -6.28 1.72
N LYS A 431 -22.12 -7.19 2.61
CA LYS A 431 -20.74 -7.28 3.10
C LYS A 431 -19.76 -7.53 1.96
N SER A 432 -20.05 -8.48 1.08
CA SER A 432 -19.15 -8.84 -0.01
C SER A 432 -18.82 -7.66 -0.93
N LEU A 433 -19.77 -6.77 -1.18
CA LEU A 433 -19.55 -5.58 -2.00
C LEU A 433 -18.76 -4.50 -1.26
N LEU A 434 -19.15 -4.19 -0.02
CA LEU A 434 -18.46 -3.15 0.77
C LEU A 434 -17.01 -3.54 1.08
N TYR A 435 -16.78 -4.81 1.42
CA TYR A 435 -15.45 -5.36 1.65
C TYR A 435 -14.57 -5.30 0.39
N GLY A 436 -15.10 -5.68 -0.78
CA GLY A 436 -14.37 -5.56 -2.06
C GLY A 436 -14.04 -4.11 -2.47
N ARG A 437 -14.77 -3.11 -1.93
CA ARG A 437 -14.51 -1.67 -2.18
C ARG A 437 -13.46 -1.06 -1.24
N ILE A 438 -12.98 -1.78 -0.23
CA ILE A 438 -11.90 -1.29 0.64
C ILE A 438 -10.60 -1.14 -0.16
N GLY A 439 -10.33 -2.06 -1.09
CA GLY A 439 -9.16 -2.00 -1.98
C GLY A 439 -7.83 -2.27 -1.28
N ILE A 440 -7.85 -3.11 -0.24
CA ILE A 440 -6.66 -3.65 0.42
C ILE A 440 -6.47 -5.11 0.00
N ASN A 441 -5.24 -5.64 -0.07
CA ASN A 441 -5.05 -7.08 -0.32
C ASN A 441 -5.63 -7.91 0.84
N GLY A 442 -6.10 -9.13 0.56
CA GLY A 442 -6.56 -10.10 1.56
C GLY A 442 -7.88 -10.78 1.19
N ASN A 443 -8.27 -11.76 2.00
CA ASN A 443 -9.50 -12.54 1.79
C ASN A 443 -10.79 -11.74 1.93
N VAL A 444 -10.73 -10.57 2.57
CA VAL A 444 -11.83 -9.60 2.64
C VAL A 444 -12.46 -9.32 1.26
N ASN A 445 -11.67 -9.36 0.18
CA ASN A 445 -12.16 -9.07 -1.18
C ASN A 445 -12.90 -10.25 -1.84
N TYR A 446 -12.82 -11.45 -1.30
CA TYR A 446 -13.18 -12.67 -2.02
C TYR A 446 -14.51 -13.29 -1.61
N TYR A 447 -15.33 -12.57 -0.84
CA TYR A 447 -16.63 -13.06 -0.36
C TYR A 447 -17.55 -13.48 -1.51
N LEU A 448 -17.60 -12.68 -2.58
CA LEU A 448 -18.42 -12.98 -3.75
C LEU A 448 -18.08 -14.35 -4.39
N PHE A 449 -16.86 -14.86 -4.22
CA PHE A 449 -16.44 -16.12 -4.83
C PHE A 449 -17.03 -17.37 -4.18
N LYS A 450 -17.68 -17.28 -3.01
CA LYS A 450 -18.44 -18.43 -2.45
C LYS A 450 -19.60 -18.87 -3.35
N PHE A 451 -20.12 -17.95 -4.17
CA PHE A 451 -21.14 -18.26 -5.17
C PHE A 451 -20.60 -19.05 -6.37
N THR A 452 -19.28 -19.19 -6.54
CA THR A 452 -18.71 -19.86 -7.72
C THR A 452 -19.20 -21.30 -7.82
N GLY A 453 -19.72 -21.68 -8.99
CA GLY A 453 -20.15 -23.06 -9.28
C GLY A 453 -21.37 -23.54 -8.49
N ASN A 454 -22.13 -22.64 -7.88
CA ASN A 454 -23.33 -22.97 -7.09
C ASN A 454 -24.55 -23.32 -7.96
N GLY A 455 -24.51 -22.99 -9.25
CA GLY A 455 -25.52 -23.39 -10.23
C GLY A 455 -26.87 -22.66 -10.13
N ASN A 456 -27.85 -23.15 -10.90
CA ASN A 456 -29.14 -22.49 -11.08
C ASN A 456 -30.04 -22.50 -9.84
N ASP A 457 -29.85 -23.42 -8.90
CA ASP A 457 -30.70 -23.49 -7.72
C ASP A 457 -30.44 -22.32 -6.77
N VAL A 458 -29.17 -21.90 -6.63
CA VAL A 458 -28.83 -20.68 -5.89
C VAL A 458 -29.28 -19.42 -6.62
N ILE A 459 -29.26 -19.40 -7.96
CA ILE A 459 -29.82 -18.28 -8.74
C ILE A 459 -31.31 -18.08 -8.42
N LYS A 460 -32.09 -19.16 -8.30
CA LYS A 460 -33.51 -19.07 -7.91
C LYS A 460 -33.70 -18.52 -6.50
N LEU A 461 -32.74 -18.72 -5.58
CA LEU A 461 -32.77 -18.12 -4.25
C LEU A 461 -32.46 -16.62 -4.34
N LEU A 462 -31.44 -16.25 -5.12
CA LEU A 462 -31.09 -14.85 -5.38
C LEU A 462 -32.23 -14.07 -6.06
N ASP A 463 -32.96 -14.67 -7.00
CA ASP A 463 -34.12 -14.05 -7.68
C ASP A 463 -35.30 -13.76 -6.74
N LYS A 464 -35.37 -14.44 -5.58
CA LYS A 464 -36.42 -14.19 -4.58
C LYS A 464 -36.15 -12.99 -3.69
N ILE A 465 -34.90 -12.56 -3.57
CA ILE A 465 -34.51 -11.43 -2.72
C ILE A 465 -35.09 -10.15 -3.32
N LYS A 466 -35.92 -9.45 -2.55
CA LYS A 466 -36.49 -8.15 -2.92
C LYS A 466 -35.88 -7.06 -2.06
N SER A 467 -34.79 -6.47 -2.56
CA SER A 467 -34.08 -5.40 -1.87
C SER A 467 -34.22 -4.07 -2.62
N GLU A 468 -34.47 -2.99 -1.87
CA GLU A 468 -34.40 -1.62 -2.38
C GLU A 468 -32.98 -1.04 -2.29
N ASP A 469 -32.06 -1.74 -1.61
CA ASP A 469 -30.67 -1.32 -1.50
C ASP A 469 -29.94 -1.55 -2.84
N PRO A 470 -29.49 -0.48 -3.53
CA PRO A 470 -28.86 -0.61 -4.84
C PRO A 470 -27.57 -1.44 -4.80
N ASP A 471 -26.86 -1.48 -3.67
CA ASP A 471 -25.68 -2.32 -3.49
C ASP A 471 -26.04 -3.81 -3.51
N ILE A 472 -27.15 -4.19 -2.86
CA ILE A 472 -27.61 -5.58 -2.82
C ILE A 472 -28.09 -5.99 -4.21
N VAL A 473 -28.89 -5.16 -4.88
CA VAL A 473 -29.36 -5.42 -6.26
C VAL A 473 -28.19 -5.61 -7.21
N PHE A 474 -27.19 -4.72 -7.15
CA PHE A 474 -25.97 -4.85 -7.96
C PHE A 474 -25.22 -6.15 -7.66
N GLN A 475 -25.09 -6.50 -6.38
CA GLN A 475 -24.32 -7.67 -5.98
C GLN A 475 -25.03 -9.00 -6.25
N ILE A 476 -26.36 -9.02 -6.25
CA ILE A 476 -27.16 -10.17 -6.71
C ILE A 476 -26.78 -10.53 -8.14
N GLU A 477 -26.71 -9.55 -9.04
CA GLU A 477 -26.36 -9.80 -10.44
C GLU A 477 -24.93 -10.33 -10.61
N ASN A 478 -23.99 -9.83 -9.79
CA ASN A 478 -22.63 -10.37 -9.76
C ASN A 478 -22.59 -11.80 -9.21
N ALA A 479 -23.36 -12.10 -8.16
CA ALA A 479 -23.45 -13.43 -7.56
C ALA A 479 -24.06 -14.44 -8.53
N LYS A 480 -25.10 -14.07 -9.28
CA LYS A 480 -25.69 -14.91 -10.34
C LYS A 480 -24.66 -15.27 -11.41
N LYS A 481 -23.85 -14.30 -11.86
CA LYS A 481 -22.75 -14.56 -12.80
C LYS A 481 -21.76 -15.55 -12.21
N MET A 482 -21.38 -15.42 -10.94
CA MET A 482 -20.48 -16.37 -10.29
C MET A 482 -21.08 -17.78 -10.17
N CYS A 483 -22.39 -17.91 -9.90
CA CYS A 483 -23.08 -19.20 -9.82
C CYS A 483 -22.91 -20.06 -11.07
N LEU A 484 -22.82 -19.42 -12.24
CA LEU A 484 -22.63 -20.09 -13.53
C LEU A 484 -21.17 -20.36 -13.89
N LYS A 485 -20.21 -19.78 -13.16
CA LYS A 485 -18.77 -20.03 -13.40
C LYS A 485 -18.37 -21.37 -12.80
N SER A 486 -17.69 -22.20 -13.58
CA SER A 486 -16.95 -23.34 -13.05
C SER A 486 -15.55 -22.89 -12.64
N PHE A 487 -15.08 -23.32 -11.48
CA PHE A 487 -13.69 -23.15 -11.08
C PHE A 487 -12.95 -24.48 -11.14
N ASP A 488 -11.94 -24.53 -12.00
CA ASP A 488 -10.88 -25.52 -11.93
C ASP A 488 -9.57 -24.75 -11.74
N TYR A 489 -8.84 -25.10 -10.69
CA TYR A 489 -7.61 -24.40 -10.36
C TYR A 489 -6.58 -24.65 -11.48
N PRO A 490 -5.96 -23.59 -12.01
CA PRO A 490 -5.05 -23.71 -13.14
C PRO A 490 -3.72 -24.30 -12.66
N ILE A 491 -3.58 -25.61 -12.73
CA ILE A 491 -2.31 -26.25 -12.42
C ILE A 491 -1.34 -26.02 -13.59
N SER A 492 -0.13 -25.53 -13.29
CA SER A 492 0.93 -25.45 -14.29
C SER A 492 1.32 -26.86 -14.76
N PRO A 493 1.36 -27.15 -16.08
CA PRO A 493 1.92 -28.40 -16.57
C PRO A 493 3.43 -28.48 -16.30
N GLN A 494 4.09 -27.33 -16.18
CA GLN A 494 5.50 -27.24 -15.84
C GLN A 494 5.66 -27.22 -14.31
N LYS A 495 5.85 -28.41 -13.74
CA LYS A 495 6.05 -28.62 -12.29
C LYS A 495 7.48 -28.33 -11.83
N ILE A 496 8.43 -28.35 -12.77
CA ILE A 496 9.86 -28.08 -12.54
C ILE A 496 10.24 -26.77 -13.25
N SER A 497 10.87 -25.86 -12.52
CA SER A 497 11.33 -24.56 -13.01
C SER A 497 12.68 -24.18 -12.40
N GLY A 498 13.25 -23.04 -12.80
CA GLY A 498 14.50 -22.56 -12.20
C GLY A 498 14.42 -22.24 -10.70
N GLY A 499 13.20 -22.06 -10.16
CA GLY A 499 12.95 -21.83 -8.73
C GLY A 499 12.28 -23.01 -7.99
N ASN A 500 11.94 -24.09 -8.70
CA ASN A 500 11.32 -25.28 -8.14
C ASN A 500 11.89 -26.52 -8.84
N PHE A 501 12.88 -27.19 -8.24
CA PHE A 501 13.66 -28.24 -8.86
C PHE A 501 14.05 -29.34 -7.87
N ASN A 502 14.27 -30.56 -8.39
CA ASN A 502 14.72 -31.70 -7.59
C ASN A 502 16.02 -31.37 -6.88
N SER A 503 16.17 -31.85 -5.66
CA SER A 503 17.43 -31.73 -4.95
C SER A 503 18.59 -32.37 -5.71
N GLU A 504 19.78 -31.81 -5.47
CA GLU A 504 21.04 -32.28 -6.02
C GLU A 504 21.92 -32.75 -4.86
N LYS A 505 22.73 -33.78 -5.09
CA LYS A 505 23.80 -34.12 -4.15
C LYS A 505 24.95 -33.13 -4.35
N VAL A 506 25.13 -32.23 -3.39
CA VAL A 506 26.16 -31.17 -3.48
C VAL A 506 27.25 -31.39 -2.45
N ASP A 507 28.52 -31.16 -2.81
CA ASP A 507 29.61 -31.08 -1.83
C ASP A 507 29.54 -29.73 -1.11
N LEU A 508 28.78 -29.68 -0.02
CA LEU A 508 28.46 -28.42 0.65
C LEU A 508 29.71 -27.76 1.24
N LYS A 509 30.68 -28.56 1.69
CA LYS A 509 31.92 -28.06 2.27
C LYS A 509 32.75 -27.37 1.19
N ASP A 510 33.05 -28.07 0.10
CA ASP A 510 33.89 -27.54 -0.97
C ASP A 510 33.24 -26.34 -1.67
N GLU A 511 31.94 -26.40 -1.95
CA GLU A 511 31.22 -25.28 -2.57
C GLU A 511 31.13 -24.06 -1.65
N THR A 512 30.95 -24.25 -0.34
CA THR A 512 30.97 -23.14 0.62
C THR A 512 32.33 -22.44 0.63
N GLU A 513 33.43 -23.19 0.64
CA GLU A 513 34.78 -22.60 0.60
C GLU A 513 35.04 -21.88 -0.73
N LYS A 514 34.58 -22.41 -1.87
CA LYS A 514 34.64 -21.70 -3.16
C LYS A 514 33.85 -20.39 -3.12
N ILE A 515 32.65 -20.38 -2.53
CA ILE A 515 31.82 -19.18 -2.42
C ILE A 515 32.51 -18.13 -1.54
N LYS A 516 33.17 -18.51 -0.44
CA LYS A 516 33.94 -17.57 0.41
C LYS A 516 35.02 -16.81 -0.37
N VAL A 517 35.68 -17.47 -1.31
CA VAL A 517 36.77 -16.87 -2.11
C VAL A 517 36.25 -16.07 -3.31
N THR A 518 35.07 -16.42 -3.84
CA THR A 518 34.52 -15.85 -5.08
C THR A 518 33.40 -14.82 -4.88
N ALA A 519 32.90 -14.66 -3.66
CA ALA A 519 31.91 -13.64 -3.34
C ALA A 519 32.53 -12.24 -3.42
N LYS A 520 31.79 -11.29 -3.99
CA LYS A 520 32.25 -9.90 -4.16
C LYS A 520 32.24 -9.13 -2.83
N ASP A 521 31.23 -9.42 -2.02
CA ASP A 521 30.97 -8.83 -0.72
C ASP A 521 30.16 -9.81 0.14
N SER A 522 29.81 -9.39 1.35
CA SER A 522 29.03 -10.20 2.29
C SER A 522 27.61 -10.52 1.82
N ASP A 523 26.98 -9.63 1.06
CA ASP A 523 25.58 -9.80 0.67
C ASP A 523 25.50 -10.77 -0.51
N ASP A 524 26.45 -10.66 -1.46
CA ASP A 524 26.69 -11.67 -2.51
C ASP A 524 27.07 -13.03 -1.92
N PHE A 525 27.87 -13.05 -0.84
CA PHE A 525 28.20 -14.29 -0.12
C PHE A 525 26.95 -14.95 0.47
N GLU A 526 26.16 -14.23 1.27
CA GLU A 526 24.94 -14.75 1.89
C GLU A 526 23.93 -15.26 0.84
N TYR A 527 23.72 -14.49 -0.24
CA TYR A 527 22.84 -14.90 -1.32
C TYR A 527 23.32 -16.18 -2.02
N LYS A 528 24.62 -16.28 -2.33
CA LYS A 528 25.20 -17.49 -2.94
C LYS A 528 25.11 -18.70 -2.01
N ILE A 529 25.29 -18.51 -0.70
CA ILE A 529 25.07 -19.58 0.29
C ILE A 529 23.60 -20.01 0.29
N LEU A 530 22.63 -19.10 0.35
CA LEU A 530 21.22 -19.48 0.27
C LEU A 530 20.88 -20.26 -1.01
N LYS A 531 21.47 -19.86 -2.14
CA LYS A 531 21.31 -20.55 -3.42
C LYS A 531 22.00 -21.92 -3.47
N LEU A 532 23.13 -22.09 -2.79
CA LEU A 532 23.77 -23.40 -2.63
C LEU A 532 22.87 -24.33 -1.81
N PHE A 533 22.38 -23.83 -0.69
CA PHE A 533 21.58 -24.61 0.26
C PHE A 533 20.19 -24.93 -0.28
N SER A 534 19.63 -24.12 -1.19
CA SER A 534 18.38 -24.46 -1.89
C SER A 534 18.50 -25.68 -2.82
N LYS A 535 19.70 -26.22 -3.04
CA LYS A 535 19.92 -27.47 -3.80
C LYS A 535 19.94 -28.71 -2.93
N VAL A 536 20.13 -28.55 -1.62
CA VAL A 536 20.25 -29.66 -0.65
C VAL A 536 18.97 -30.50 -0.65
N GLY A 537 19.15 -31.83 -0.64
CA GLY A 537 18.08 -32.81 -0.43
C GLY A 537 17.93 -33.22 1.03
N TYR A 538 16.87 -33.97 1.35
CA TYR A 538 16.53 -34.38 2.71
C TYR A 538 17.72 -35.05 3.43
N SER A 539 18.40 -35.99 2.77
CA SER A 539 19.53 -36.74 3.36
C SER A 539 20.74 -35.88 3.75
N GLN A 540 20.85 -34.66 3.23
CA GLN A 540 21.97 -33.74 3.47
C GLN A 540 21.66 -32.68 4.55
N ILE A 541 20.48 -32.71 5.15
CA ILE A 541 20.07 -31.80 6.24
C ILE A 541 21.10 -31.75 7.40
N PRO A 542 21.63 -32.88 7.92
CA PRO A 542 22.60 -32.83 9.01
C PRO A 542 23.91 -32.12 8.64
N GLU A 543 24.44 -32.39 7.45
CA GLU A 543 25.64 -31.75 6.92
C GLU A 543 25.40 -30.24 6.74
N ALA A 544 24.25 -29.88 6.16
CA ALA A 544 23.86 -28.50 5.95
C ALA A 544 23.78 -27.72 7.28
N LEU A 545 23.12 -28.27 8.31
CA LEU A 545 23.05 -27.63 9.63
C LEU A 545 24.43 -27.40 10.25
N GLN A 546 25.33 -28.37 10.13
CA GLN A 546 26.70 -28.28 10.65
C GLN A 546 27.51 -27.16 9.98
N ILE A 547 27.32 -26.95 8.67
CA ILE A 547 28.00 -25.89 7.93
C ILE A 547 27.37 -24.54 8.28
N LEU A 548 26.04 -24.42 8.25
CA LEU A 548 25.33 -23.16 8.57
C LEU A 548 25.66 -22.64 9.96
N GLU A 549 25.88 -23.52 10.95
CA GLU A 549 26.29 -23.14 12.31
C GLU A 549 27.60 -22.35 12.33
N LYS A 550 28.52 -22.65 11.41
CA LYS A 550 29.83 -21.98 11.30
C LYS A 550 29.81 -20.68 10.50
N LEU A 551 28.69 -20.38 9.83
CA LEU A 551 28.56 -19.18 8.99
C LEU A 551 27.93 -18.03 9.77
N ASN A 552 28.50 -16.84 9.64
CA ASN A 552 27.94 -15.62 10.23
C ASN A 552 27.20 -14.84 9.14
N PHE A 553 25.89 -14.68 9.31
CA PHE A 553 25.07 -13.81 8.47
C PHE A 553 24.84 -12.50 9.22
N LYS A 554 24.76 -11.38 8.52
CA LYS A 554 24.41 -10.08 9.09
C LYS A 554 23.01 -10.14 9.70
N GLU A 555 22.88 -9.66 10.93
CA GLU A 555 21.59 -9.64 11.65
C GLU A 555 20.52 -8.78 10.96
N ASN A 556 20.94 -7.78 10.20
CA ASN A 556 20.07 -6.87 9.46
C ASN A 556 19.74 -7.35 8.04
N SER A 557 20.23 -8.52 7.62
CA SER A 557 19.87 -9.07 6.31
C SER A 557 18.45 -9.64 6.35
N TYR A 558 17.68 -9.42 5.28
CA TYR A 558 16.39 -10.11 5.07
C TYR A 558 16.55 -11.62 4.82
N ASN A 559 17.79 -12.14 4.89
CA ASN A 559 18.22 -13.47 4.50
C ASN A 559 18.36 -14.38 5.73
N ASN A 560 17.28 -15.02 6.15
CA ASN A 560 17.37 -16.04 7.20
C ASN A 560 18.08 -17.31 6.66
N LYS A 561 19.30 -17.58 7.13
CA LYS A 561 20.10 -18.75 6.73
C LYS A 561 19.46 -20.11 7.07
N TYR A 562 18.44 -20.14 7.93
CA TYR A 562 17.67 -21.32 8.29
C TYR A 562 16.30 -21.38 7.57
N SER A 563 16.00 -20.46 6.66
CA SER A 563 14.69 -20.40 5.99
C SER A 563 14.34 -21.67 5.21
N MET A 564 15.33 -22.44 4.74
CA MET A 564 15.08 -23.68 4.00
C MET A 564 14.34 -24.74 4.81
N PHE A 565 14.50 -24.79 6.14
CA PHE A 565 13.84 -25.83 6.95
C PHE A 565 12.32 -25.65 6.97
N GLU A 566 11.86 -24.41 7.09
CA GLU A 566 10.45 -24.06 7.00
C GLU A 566 9.97 -24.11 5.54
N ARG A 567 10.66 -23.41 4.62
CA ARG A 567 10.17 -23.19 3.25
C ARG A 567 10.38 -24.35 2.29
N ASP A 568 11.55 -24.99 2.32
CA ASP A 568 11.87 -26.08 1.38
C ASP A 568 11.33 -27.41 1.89
N PHE A 569 11.45 -27.65 3.20
CA PHE A 569 11.13 -28.93 3.81
C PHE A 569 9.82 -28.94 4.60
N GLY A 570 9.19 -27.80 4.89
CA GLY A 570 7.89 -27.75 5.56
C GLY A 570 7.92 -27.97 7.07
N PHE A 571 9.04 -27.73 7.77
CA PHE A 571 9.13 -27.84 9.24
C PHE A 571 8.65 -26.56 9.95
N PHE A 572 7.37 -26.22 9.75
CA PHE A 572 6.76 -24.95 10.16
C PHE A 572 6.62 -24.74 11.68
N VAL A 573 6.52 -25.81 12.48
CA VAL A 573 6.28 -25.71 13.93
C VAL A 573 7.56 -25.39 14.74
N ILE A 574 8.73 -25.50 14.10
CA ILE A 574 10.01 -25.30 14.77
C ILE A 574 10.36 -23.82 14.76
N GLU A 575 10.20 -23.18 15.91
CA GLU A 575 10.58 -21.80 16.11
C GLU A 575 12.07 -21.66 16.49
N ASN A 576 12.65 -20.49 16.19
CA ASN A 576 13.98 -20.08 16.67
C ASN A 576 15.15 -21.03 16.30
N TRP A 577 15.31 -21.37 15.01
CA TRP A 577 16.44 -22.13 14.47
C TRP A 577 17.85 -21.58 14.81
N LYS A 578 17.95 -20.33 15.29
CA LYS A 578 19.20 -19.74 15.79
C LYS A 578 19.67 -20.37 17.10
N ASP A 579 18.77 -20.92 17.91
CA ASP A 579 19.13 -21.64 19.14
C ASP A 579 19.74 -23.00 18.81
N LYS A 580 20.94 -23.27 19.34
CA LYS A 580 21.62 -24.55 19.18
C LYS A 580 20.80 -25.71 19.77
N LYS A 581 20.12 -25.50 20.91
CA LYS A 581 19.29 -26.54 21.54
C LYS A 581 18.15 -26.99 20.63
N VAL A 582 17.53 -26.05 19.92
CA VAL A 582 16.47 -26.34 18.94
C VAL A 582 17.03 -27.20 17.80
N ARG A 583 18.20 -26.83 17.26
CA ARG A 583 18.85 -27.61 16.19
C ARG A 583 19.26 -29.01 16.66
N ASP A 584 19.85 -29.12 17.85
CA ASP A 584 20.25 -30.40 18.43
C ASP A 584 19.04 -31.30 18.67
N GLN A 585 17.93 -30.74 19.17
CA GLN A 585 16.67 -31.46 19.35
C GLN A 585 16.11 -31.93 18.00
N PHE A 586 16.05 -31.06 16.99
CA PHE A 586 15.62 -31.43 15.64
C PHE A 586 16.47 -32.57 15.07
N LEU A 587 17.80 -32.50 15.19
CA LEU A 587 18.70 -33.55 14.70
C LEU A 587 18.50 -34.88 15.43
N SER A 588 18.23 -34.85 16.74
CA SER A 588 17.93 -36.05 17.51
C SER A 588 16.64 -36.75 17.02
N VAL A 589 15.59 -35.98 16.75
CA VAL A 589 14.34 -36.52 16.19
C VAL A 589 14.57 -36.99 14.75
N TYR A 590 15.25 -36.19 13.93
CA TYR A 590 15.59 -36.53 12.53
C TYR A 590 16.36 -37.86 12.42
N GLN A 591 17.31 -38.13 13.33
CA GLN A 591 18.10 -39.36 13.32
C GLN A 591 17.33 -40.60 13.80
N SER A 592 16.28 -40.40 14.62
CA SER A 592 15.50 -41.50 15.20
C SER A 592 14.25 -41.85 14.40
N HIS A 593 13.90 -41.06 13.38
CA HIS A 593 12.69 -41.21 12.58
C HIS A 593 13.02 -41.33 11.10
N THR A 594 12.27 -42.14 10.36
CA THR A 594 12.22 -42.03 8.89
C THR A 594 11.62 -40.68 8.47
N GLU A 595 11.78 -40.27 7.21
CA GLU A 595 11.19 -39.02 6.71
C GLU A 595 9.68 -38.93 6.97
N LYS A 596 8.95 -40.03 6.71
CA LYS A 596 7.52 -40.14 6.99
C LYS A 596 7.19 -39.94 8.47
N GLU A 597 7.94 -40.60 9.34
CA GLU A 597 7.74 -40.53 10.80
C GLU A 597 8.11 -39.15 11.35
N LEU A 598 9.10 -38.49 10.77
CA LEU A 598 9.49 -37.13 11.16
C LEU A 598 8.37 -36.12 10.85
N TYR A 599 7.75 -36.21 9.68
CA TYR A 599 6.60 -35.36 9.35
C TYR A 599 5.41 -35.64 10.25
N LYS A 600 5.11 -36.92 10.54
CA LYS A 600 4.07 -37.29 11.53
C LYS A 600 4.36 -36.70 12.90
N TYR A 601 5.61 -36.80 13.38
CA TYR A 601 6.03 -36.27 14.67
C TYR A 601 5.75 -34.75 14.77
N TYR A 602 6.13 -33.97 13.76
CA TYR A 602 5.93 -32.52 13.81
C TYR A 602 4.48 -32.09 13.58
N LEU A 603 3.69 -32.83 12.80
CA LEU A 603 2.24 -32.61 12.70
C LEU A 603 1.54 -32.91 14.04
N ASP A 604 1.95 -33.98 14.73
CA ASP A 604 1.42 -34.34 16.05
C ASP A 604 1.83 -33.31 17.11
N LEU A 605 3.08 -32.84 17.07
CA LEU A 605 3.58 -31.76 17.94
C LEU A 605 2.80 -30.45 17.71
N ALA A 606 2.42 -30.17 16.47
CA ALA A 606 1.61 -29.02 16.09
C ALA A 606 0.11 -29.18 16.42
N GLY A 607 -0.34 -30.36 16.85
CA GLY A 607 -1.75 -30.64 17.15
C GLY A 607 -2.65 -30.72 15.92
N ILE A 608 -2.11 -31.08 14.76
CA ILE A 608 -2.89 -31.24 13.53
C ILE A 608 -3.68 -32.56 13.57
N ASP A 609 -4.99 -32.48 13.34
CA ASP A 609 -5.86 -33.66 13.28
C ASP A 609 -5.94 -34.22 11.85
N TYR A 610 -5.05 -35.15 11.51
CA TYR A 610 -4.97 -35.79 10.19
C TYR A 610 -5.10 -37.32 10.24
N LYS A 611 -5.37 -37.89 11.42
CA LYS A 611 -5.35 -39.34 11.67
C LYS A 611 -6.74 -39.89 11.99
N ASN A 612 -6.93 -41.16 11.66
CA ASN A 612 -8.00 -42.00 12.19
C ASN A 612 -7.69 -42.42 13.63
N GLN A 613 -8.66 -43.06 14.30
CA GLN A 613 -8.47 -43.62 15.66
C GLN A 613 -7.40 -44.71 15.72
N ASP A 614 -7.13 -45.40 14.60
CA ASP A 614 -6.10 -46.44 14.48
C ASP A 614 -4.73 -45.90 14.03
N GLU A 615 -4.53 -44.58 14.10
CA GLU A 615 -3.32 -43.85 13.68
C GLU A 615 -3.00 -43.88 12.18
N SER A 616 -3.84 -44.52 11.36
CA SER A 616 -3.75 -44.43 9.91
C SER A 616 -4.15 -43.03 9.41
N LEU A 617 -3.76 -42.67 8.19
CA LEU A 617 -4.12 -41.38 7.60
C LEU A 617 -5.63 -41.27 7.39
N ASP A 618 -6.23 -40.18 7.84
CA ASP A 618 -7.61 -39.81 7.54
C ASP A 618 -7.62 -38.88 6.32
N TYR A 619 -7.87 -39.45 5.14
CA TYR A 619 -7.85 -38.69 3.89
C TYR A 619 -8.95 -37.64 3.81
N ASP A 620 -10.06 -37.81 4.52
CA ASP A 620 -11.12 -36.81 4.54
C ASP A 620 -10.67 -35.59 5.36
N LYS A 621 -10.02 -35.78 6.52
CA LYS A 621 -9.42 -34.67 7.28
C LYS A 621 -8.31 -33.98 6.50
N ILE A 622 -7.42 -34.78 5.88
CA ILE A 622 -6.35 -34.26 5.03
C ILE A 622 -6.92 -33.43 3.87
N TYR A 623 -7.98 -33.89 3.22
CA TYR A 623 -8.61 -33.15 2.12
C TYR A 623 -9.08 -31.75 2.57
N GLU A 624 -9.64 -31.63 3.78
CA GLU A 624 -10.06 -30.35 4.34
C GLU A 624 -8.86 -29.44 4.67
N ILE A 625 -7.78 -29.98 5.25
CA ILE A 625 -6.54 -29.23 5.51
C ILE A 625 -5.98 -28.66 4.19
N LEU A 626 -5.85 -29.49 3.16
CA LEU A 626 -5.38 -29.07 1.83
C LEU A 626 -6.27 -27.99 1.20
N LYS A 627 -7.56 -27.94 1.57
CA LYS A 627 -8.54 -26.99 1.02
C LYS A 627 -8.52 -25.64 1.74
N PHE A 628 -8.28 -25.61 3.05
CA PHE A 628 -8.53 -24.43 3.87
C PHE A 628 -7.30 -23.84 4.57
N ASP A 629 -6.23 -24.63 4.73
CA ASP A 629 -5.14 -24.24 5.64
C ASP A 629 -3.93 -23.62 4.92
N ILE A 630 -4.02 -23.36 3.61
CA ILE A 630 -3.22 -22.33 2.94
C ILE A 630 -3.95 -21.02 3.15
N VAL A 631 -3.50 -20.19 4.09
CA VAL A 631 -4.27 -19.03 4.55
C VAL A 631 -3.74 -17.74 3.96
N THR A 632 -4.55 -17.05 3.16
CA THR A 632 -4.35 -15.62 2.90
C THR A 632 -4.97 -14.83 4.05
N PRO A 633 -4.27 -13.90 4.71
CA PRO A 633 -4.84 -13.10 5.80
C PRO A 633 -6.12 -12.36 5.39
N PHE A 634 -7.01 -12.07 6.35
CA PHE A 634 -8.29 -11.40 6.11
C PHE A 634 -8.05 -10.03 5.45
N THR A 635 -7.10 -9.28 6.00
CA THR A 635 -6.41 -8.13 5.41
C THR A 635 -4.89 -8.41 5.40
N GLY A 636 -4.24 -8.29 4.24
CA GLY A 636 -2.83 -8.62 4.04
C GLY A 636 -2.57 -9.41 2.75
N SER A 637 -1.30 -9.61 2.40
CA SER A 637 -0.92 -10.26 1.13
C SER A 637 -0.01 -11.47 1.27
N GLN A 638 0.48 -11.77 2.47
CA GLN A 638 1.40 -12.87 2.68
C GLN A 638 0.62 -14.16 2.96
N GLU A 639 0.62 -15.09 2.00
CA GLU A 639 0.06 -16.44 2.18
C GLU A 639 0.85 -17.19 3.28
N LEU A 640 0.11 -17.94 4.10
CA LEU A 640 0.66 -18.82 5.12
C LEU A 640 0.40 -20.27 4.72
N GLU A 641 1.47 -21.03 4.64
CA GLU A 641 1.45 -22.39 4.08
C GLU A 641 1.69 -23.47 5.16
N ASN A 642 1.89 -23.01 6.41
CA ASN A 642 2.01 -23.74 7.67
C ASN A 642 2.09 -25.27 7.53
N GLU A 643 1.03 -26.00 7.90
CA GLU A 643 1.00 -27.46 7.94
C GLU A 643 0.85 -28.13 6.58
N VAL A 644 0.43 -27.39 5.55
CA VAL A 644 0.03 -27.96 4.26
C VAL A 644 1.23 -28.58 3.54
N GLY A 645 2.41 -27.96 3.64
CA GLY A 645 3.64 -28.55 3.12
C GLY A 645 3.97 -29.91 3.75
N ALA A 646 3.86 -30.03 5.08
CA ALA A 646 4.10 -31.29 5.79
C ALA A 646 3.06 -32.37 5.45
N ILE A 647 1.79 -31.99 5.29
CA ILE A 647 0.73 -32.90 4.83
C ILE A 647 0.98 -33.41 3.40
N VAL A 648 1.42 -32.53 2.49
CA VAL A 648 1.82 -32.91 1.14
C VAL A 648 2.95 -33.93 1.19
N LYS A 649 4.02 -33.69 1.96
CA LYS A 649 5.14 -34.64 2.11
C LYS A 649 4.70 -35.99 2.68
N LEU A 650 3.76 -35.99 3.62
CA LEU A 650 3.19 -37.21 4.18
C LEU A 650 2.42 -38.02 3.13
N LEU A 651 1.62 -37.35 2.28
CA LEU A 651 0.91 -37.98 1.16
C LEU A 651 1.88 -38.54 0.11
N GLU A 652 2.93 -37.79 -0.22
CA GLU A 652 3.94 -38.22 -1.19
C GLU A 652 4.62 -39.53 -0.74
N SER A 653 4.97 -39.61 0.53
CA SER A 653 5.57 -40.80 1.13
C SER A 653 4.59 -41.97 1.24
N ASP A 654 3.33 -41.71 1.63
CA ASP A 654 2.33 -42.76 1.80
C ASP A 654 1.89 -43.38 0.46
N GLN A 655 1.70 -42.54 -0.56
CA GLN A 655 1.25 -42.95 -1.89
C GLN A 655 2.40 -43.26 -2.84
N ASN A 656 3.64 -43.09 -2.39
CA ASN A 656 4.87 -43.31 -3.16
C ASN A 656 4.87 -42.57 -4.52
N THR A 657 4.46 -41.30 -4.52
CA THR A 657 4.42 -40.44 -5.72
C THR A 657 4.46 -38.98 -5.33
N THR A 658 5.19 -38.15 -6.09
CA THR A 658 5.18 -36.68 -5.94
C THR A 658 4.19 -36.00 -6.87
N LEU A 659 3.37 -36.77 -7.59
CA LEU A 659 2.56 -36.28 -8.72
C LEU A 659 3.39 -35.59 -9.81
N GLY A 660 4.71 -35.78 -9.83
CA GLY A 660 5.64 -35.14 -10.77
C GLY A 660 6.22 -33.81 -10.29
N TYR A 661 5.95 -33.40 -9.04
CA TYR A 661 6.65 -32.27 -8.41
C TYR A 661 8.05 -32.67 -7.91
N PRO A 662 8.91 -31.67 -7.66
CA PRO A 662 10.17 -31.87 -6.96
C PRO A 662 10.02 -32.52 -5.59
N ASP A 663 11.07 -33.21 -5.17
CA ASP A 663 11.19 -33.88 -3.87
C ASP A 663 11.13 -32.95 -2.65
N LYS A 664 11.30 -31.64 -2.85
CA LYS A 664 11.09 -30.58 -1.83
C LYS A 664 9.86 -29.74 -2.14
N ILE A 665 9.32 -29.05 -1.14
CA ILE A 665 8.17 -28.13 -1.30
C ILE A 665 8.55 -26.90 -2.11
N CYS A 666 9.72 -26.33 -1.84
CA CYS A 666 10.28 -25.16 -2.53
C CYS A 666 11.81 -25.24 -2.58
N ASN A 667 12.46 -24.34 -3.34
CA ASN A 667 13.90 -24.12 -3.34
C ASN A 667 14.18 -22.66 -3.01
N SER A 668 14.07 -22.31 -1.73
CA SER A 668 13.83 -20.95 -1.25
C SER A 668 14.92 -19.91 -1.51
N ALA A 669 16.14 -20.27 -1.95
CA ALA A 669 17.23 -19.48 -2.57
C ALA A 669 17.28 -17.94 -2.40
N GLY A 670 16.77 -17.38 -1.30
CA GLY A 670 16.38 -15.96 -1.22
C GLY A 670 15.19 -15.54 -2.12
N MET A 671 14.49 -16.46 -2.80
CA MET A 671 13.32 -16.18 -3.65
C MET A 671 12.03 -15.98 -2.86
N TYR A 672 11.13 -15.19 -3.44
CA TYR A 672 9.79 -14.92 -2.90
C TYR A 672 8.84 -16.08 -3.27
N ILE A 673 8.66 -17.01 -2.32
CA ILE A 673 7.53 -17.97 -2.16
C ILE A 673 7.32 -18.99 -3.31
N CYS A 674 7.32 -20.30 -2.99
CA CYS A 674 6.75 -21.34 -3.86
C CYS A 674 5.52 -21.94 -3.15
N PRO A 675 4.32 -21.36 -3.32
CA PRO A 675 3.19 -21.80 -2.53
C PRO A 675 2.79 -23.24 -2.91
N PRO A 676 2.47 -24.13 -1.95
CA PRO A 676 2.03 -25.49 -2.22
C PRO A 676 0.60 -25.52 -2.78
N SER A 677 0.00 -24.40 -3.16
CA SER A 677 -1.37 -24.29 -3.68
C SER A 677 -1.63 -25.22 -4.86
N ASP A 678 -0.75 -25.24 -5.87
CA ASP A 678 -0.81 -26.17 -7.02
C ASP A 678 -0.78 -27.64 -6.55
N ARG A 679 0.16 -27.95 -5.62
CA ARG A 679 0.34 -29.31 -5.10
C ARG A 679 -0.86 -29.76 -4.27
N ALA A 680 -1.36 -28.90 -3.40
CA ALA A 680 -2.51 -29.15 -2.55
C ALA A 680 -3.77 -29.39 -3.37
N TRP A 681 -3.98 -28.60 -4.44
CA TRP A 681 -5.09 -28.83 -5.36
C TRP A 681 -4.98 -30.16 -6.11
N GLU A 682 -3.80 -30.49 -6.64
CA GLU A 682 -3.58 -31.78 -7.31
C GLU A 682 -3.75 -32.97 -6.36
N TRP A 683 -3.28 -32.87 -5.13
CA TRP A 683 -3.49 -33.90 -4.12
C TRP A 683 -4.97 -34.09 -3.80
N ARG A 684 -5.75 -33.00 -3.64
CA ARG A 684 -7.21 -33.08 -3.47
C ARG A 684 -7.88 -33.82 -4.64
N LYS A 685 -7.46 -33.52 -5.87
CA LYS A 685 -7.94 -34.23 -7.07
C LYS A 685 -7.53 -35.70 -7.05
N TYR A 686 -6.28 -36.01 -6.74
CA TYR A 686 -5.75 -37.37 -6.66
C TYR A 686 -6.53 -38.22 -5.66
N LEU A 687 -6.76 -37.72 -4.43
CA LEU A 687 -7.53 -38.44 -3.40
C LEU A 687 -8.95 -38.76 -3.85
N LYS A 688 -9.60 -37.82 -4.56
CA LYS A 688 -10.93 -38.01 -5.14
C LYS A 688 -10.93 -39.04 -6.27
N ASP A 689 -10.02 -38.90 -7.24
CA ASP A 689 -9.94 -39.76 -8.43
C ASP A 689 -9.57 -41.20 -8.07
N LYS A 690 -8.75 -41.39 -7.03
CA LYS A 690 -8.41 -42.69 -6.46
C LYS A 690 -9.46 -43.25 -5.51
N LYS A 691 -10.56 -42.53 -5.26
CA LYS A 691 -11.66 -42.92 -4.36
C LYS A 691 -11.17 -43.25 -2.94
N LEU A 692 -10.21 -42.45 -2.43
CA LEU A 692 -9.65 -42.60 -1.08
C LEU A 692 -10.47 -41.85 -0.01
N LEU A 693 -11.35 -40.95 -0.43
CA LEU A 693 -12.25 -40.19 0.44
C LEU A 693 -13.46 -41.06 0.84
N ARG A 694 -13.85 -41.03 2.11
CA ARG A 694 -14.99 -41.80 2.63
C ARG A 694 -16.29 -41.00 2.59
N LYS A 695 -16.22 -39.67 2.56
CA LYS A 695 -17.40 -38.78 2.47
C LYS A 695 -17.30 -37.83 1.28
N GLU A 696 -18.47 -37.30 0.88
CA GLU A 696 -18.50 -36.17 -0.05
C GLU A 696 -18.05 -34.90 0.68
N HIS A 697 -17.16 -34.14 0.05
CA HIS A 697 -16.67 -32.87 0.55
C HIS A 697 -17.36 -31.69 -0.12
N SER A 698 -17.49 -30.59 0.62
CA SER A 698 -18.13 -29.37 0.12
C SER A 698 -17.48 -28.89 -1.19
N LYS A 699 -18.32 -28.59 -2.18
CA LYS A 699 -17.92 -28.00 -3.47
C LYS A 699 -17.77 -26.48 -3.39
N ILE A 700 -18.18 -25.87 -2.28
CA ILE A 700 -18.04 -24.44 -2.05
C ILE A 700 -16.56 -24.07 -1.99
N VAL A 701 -16.19 -23.05 -2.76
CA VAL A 701 -14.79 -22.64 -2.94
C VAL A 701 -14.26 -21.96 -1.68
N SER A 702 -12.99 -22.19 -1.35
CA SER A 702 -12.31 -21.48 -0.25
C SER A 702 -11.92 -20.06 -0.69
N PHE A 703 -12.03 -19.08 0.21
CA PHE A 703 -11.58 -17.71 -0.06
C PHE A 703 -10.08 -17.62 -0.33
N ASN A 704 -9.29 -18.54 0.23
CA ASN A 704 -7.85 -18.56 0.06
C ASN A 704 -7.42 -18.78 -1.40
N TYR A 705 -8.28 -19.36 -2.24
CA TYR A 705 -8.04 -19.44 -3.69
C TYR A 705 -8.56 -18.22 -4.46
N GLY A 706 -9.10 -17.21 -3.78
CA GLY A 706 -9.74 -16.06 -4.38
C GLY A 706 -8.82 -15.23 -5.29
N TYR A 707 -7.55 -15.07 -4.92
CA TYR A 707 -6.56 -14.44 -5.79
C TYR A 707 -6.45 -15.15 -7.15
N TYR A 708 -6.44 -16.48 -7.15
CA TYR A 708 -6.37 -17.28 -8.37
C TYR A 708 -7.68 -17.21 -9.16
N ILE A 709 -8.84 -17.22 -8.49
CA ILE A 709 -10.15 -17.03 -9.13
C ILE A 709 -10.19 -15.68 -9.86
N ASP A 710 -9.77 -14.60 -9.19
CA ASP A 710 -9.76 -13.25 -9.74
C ASP A 710 -8.83 -13.13 -10.95
N LYS A 711 -7.54 -13.48 -10.79
CA LYS A 711 -6.57 -13.32 -11.88
C LYS A 711 -6.85 -14.26 -13.05
N VAL A 712 -7.13 -15.53 -12.80
CA VAL A 712 -7.16 -16.54 -13.86
C VAL A 712 -8.46 -16.50 -14.65
N LEU A 713 -9.61 -16.26 -14.00
CA LEU A 713 -10.89 -16.14 -14.72
C LEU A 713 -10.92 -14.85 -15.54
N VAL A 714 -10.39 -13.75 -15.01
CA VAL A 714 -10.32 -12.47 -15.76
C VAL A 714 -9.38 -12.58 -16.95
N TYR A 715 -8.21 -13.20 -16.83
CA TYR A 715 -7.30 -13.42 -17.96
C TYR A 715 -7.91 -14.31 -19.05
N ARG A 716 -8.71 -15.33 -18.71
CA ARG A 716 -9.40 -16.16 -19.70
C ARG A 716 -10.52 -15.40 -20.44
N GLU A 717 -11.23 -14.49 -19.77
CA GLU A 717 -12.27 -13.65 -20.40
C GLU A 717 -11.68 -12.60 -21.36
N ILE A 718 -10.50 -12.07 -21.06
CA ILE A 718 -9.78 -11.14 -21.95
C ILE A 718 -9.25 -11.86 -23.19
N ASN A 719 -8.72 -13.08 -23.03
CA ASN A 719 -8.11 -13.84 -24.13
C ASN A 719 -9.11 -14.69 -24.96
N SER A 720 -10.39 -14.70 -24.59
CA SER A 720 -11.48 -15.35 -25.34
C SER A 720 -12.36 -14.37 -26.14
N LYS A 721 -12.03 -13.07 -26.07
CA LYS A 721 -12.51 -12.01 -26.98
C LYS A 721 -11.40 -11.66 -27.96
#